data_AF-A0ABD3RVU6-F1
#
_entry.id   AF-A0ABD3RVU6-F1
#
_cell.length_a   1.000
_cell.length_b   1.000
_cell.length_c   1.000
_cell.angle_alpha   90.00
_cell.angle_beta   90.00
_cell.angle_gamma   90.00
#
_symmetry.space_group_name_H-M   'P 1'
#
loop_
_entity.id
_entity.type
_entity.pdbx_description
1 polymer ?
#
loop_
_entity_poly.entity_id
_entity_poly.type
_entity_poly.pdbx_seq_one_letter_code
_entity_poly.pdbx_strand_id
1 'polypeptide(L)'
;MKCTIRKTLTRIFVAQLAAIIAACLFGVYQLHRHLPPLLDYDQLYPYPRNGIGNNGNGNDAFCLRISSSLDPSSWPDVIYHKDRQASIDPGEYDQGRFSSVEEDDEQARSTIDEFNKLRKAILTPKLLDLGLSTGRMRPAQAFAGRLRTLVEGGGQLQRPLVIAVFGNSFTIGSNCGESSSHSADDCAWPMRLARRFDEIFPQVNSSSVVEWRMYQENAQNSANVAQKIPSILDEFRDRNATPDAILLDNSICDVNFGTERPWFEAVVREFIRSYPNTVILSLINAIPSYVDAPKNHDFDDAFSKYFRSVMGHYGLAVVDVAKMVQHLRLHGNESDGDYDIVQKNIDHYWQRQLRYRPVFTDAYANENSTIIDIIWPQASDMIRANGIILHDALYSDEGEIFWLNFLPRSRKTKGDWYPQNHPPWATHQYVADAVMHALLRVVNVGLGCDGQDDYNEDDRGTTGMGYSSSLENTVSPKDVLDSCFICRSPTTKIDAKSPHHVAGHSVVDFTSTETHENDYLAAVAVTCGDWQWITDSRNRSGWQSDRQGSLIRFRLKINSDKLPTLSLTYMKSHETFGNLMVAFRAVSRKEASTLPPTLLGCDDVDKIKDLGEEGAFEIGGIYSKDPSMIPALMFEGNIPKYSLWETIVFPATYEYWDVNTERQFNLLNRTVLSRMMTTDSNNEDAVEYVDLYVMNPSESRIKVQVVTAC
;
A
#
# COMPACT_ATOMS: atom_id res chain seq x y z
N MET A 1 -71.92 17.71 28.53
CA MET A 1 -70.96 16.70 29.05
C MET A 1 -69.82 16.36 28.08
N LYS A 2 -70.05 16.12 26.77
CA LYS A 2 -68.98 15.75 25.81
C LYS A 2 -67.91 16.84 25.54
N CYS A 3 -68.20 18.12 25.74
CA CYS A 3 -67.24 19.21 25.46
C CYS A 3 -66.22 19.43 26.60
N THR A 4 -66.60 19.10 27.84
CA THR A 4 -65.73 19.28 29.03
C THR A 4 -64.67 18.19 29.12
N ILE A 5 -65.02 16.94 28.75
CA ILE A 5 -64.09 15.80 28.77
C ILE A 5 -62.95 15.97 27.75
N ARG A 6 -63.23 16.58 26.59
CA ARG A 6 -62.21 16.81 25.54
C ARG A 6 -61.16 17.82 26.00
N LYS A 7 -61.56 18.90 26.69
CA LYS A 7 -60.61 19.90 27.24
C LYS A 7 -59.73 19.32 28.35
N THR A 8 -60.25 18.42 29.17
CA THR A 8 -59.48 17.77 30.24
C THR A 8 -58.47 16.77 29.66
N LEU A 9 -58.87 15.96 28.68
CA LEU A 9 -57.96 15.03 28.00
C LEU A 9 -56.83 15.74 27.24
N THR A 10 -57.12 16.84 26.55
CA THR A 10 -56.05 17.63 25.87
C THR A 10 -55.06 18.22 26.86
N ARG A 11 -55.51 18.68 28.05
CA ARG A 11 -54.61 19.20 29.08
C ARG A 11 -53.72 18.11 29.69
N ILE A 12 -54.25 16.90 29.89
CA ILE A 12 -53.48 15.76 30.38
C ILE A 12 -52.43 15.34 29.35
N PHE A 13 -52.80 15.30 28.07
CA PHE A 13 -51.89 14.92 27.00
C PHE A 13 -50.74 15.93 26.82
N VAL A 14 -51.05 17.24 26.89
CA VAL A 14 -50.03 18.30 26.81
C VAL A 14 -49.10 18.26 28.03
N ALA A 15 -49.62 18.00 29.22
CA ALA A 15 -48.80 17.88 30.43
C ALA A 15 -47.87 16.66 30.38
N GLN A 16 -48.36 15.51 29.89
CA GLN A 16 -47.54 14.31 29.72
C GLN A 16 -46.47 14.50 28.64
N LEU A 17 -46.80 15.13 27.52
CA LEU A 17 -45.83 15.43 26.46
C LEU A 17 -44.74 16.40 26.95
N ALA A 18 -45.11 17.43 27.72
CA ALA A 18 -44.14 18.36 28.32
C ALA A 18 -43.21 17.65 29.33
N ALA A 19 -43.73 16.71 30.12
CA ALA A 19 -42.94 15.92 31.06
C ALA A 19 -41.96 14.98 30.34
N ILE A 20 -42.36 14.37 29.23
CA ILE A 20 -41.48 13.53 28.40
C ILE A 20 -40.37 14.37 27.77
N ILE A 21 -40.71 15.54 27.21
CA ILE A 21 -39.71 16.45 26.63
C ILE A 21 -38.72 16.91 27.71
N ALA A 22 -39.20 17.28 28.90
CA ALA A 22 -38.34 17.66 30.01
C ALA A 22 -37.43 16.51 30.47
N ALA A 23 -37.94 15.28 30.53
CA ALA A 23 -37.15 14.08 30.86
C ALA A 23 -36.11 13.76 29.79
N CYS A 24 -36.44 13.90 28.50
CA CYS A 24 -35.49 13.75 27.40
C CYS A 24 -34.40 14.83 27.44
N LEU A 25 -34.77 16.10 27.67
CA LEU A 25 -33.80 17.19 27.78
C LEU A 25 -32.90 17.02 29.01
N PHE A 26 -33.44 16.54 30.13
CA PHE A 26 -32.65 16.24 31.32
C PHE A 26 -31.73 15.03 31.12
N GLY A 27 -32.19 14.00 30.40
CA GLY A 27 -31.40 12.84 30.00
C GLY A 27 -30.25 13.22 29.06
N VAL A 28 -30.51 14.07 28.05
CA VAL A 28 -29.47 14.62 27.16
C VAL A 28 -28.49 15.49 27.94
N TYR A 29 -28.96 16.31 28.88
CA TYR A 29 -28.10 17.13 29.73
C TYR A 29 -27.19 16.29 30.64
N GLN A 30 -27.70 15.22 31.26
CA GLN A 30 -26.91 14.30 32.08
C GLN A 30 -25.91 13.49 31.24
N LEU A 31 -26.31 13.07 30.03
CA LEU A 31 -25.41 12.42 29.07
C LEU A 31 -24.28 13.37 28.65
N HIS A 32 -24.57 14.64 28.44
CA HIS A 32 -23.57 15.66 28.11
C HIS A 32 -22.63 15.98 29.28
N ARG A 33 -23.07 15.75 30.52
CA ARG A 33 -22.28 15.95 31.75
C ARG A 33 -21.40 14.75 32.13
N HIS A 34 -21.63 13.58 31.50
CA HIS A 34 -20.85 12.34 31.72
C HIS A 34 -20.05 11.91 30.50
N LEU A 35 -20.25 12.55 29.35
CA LEU A 35 -19.24 12.55 28.31
C LEU A 35 -18.01 13.29 28.86
N PRO A 36 -16.80 12.71 28.79
CA PRO A 36 -15.59 13.50 28.98
C PRO A 36 -15.67 14.69 28.02
N PRO A 37 -15.17 15.89 28.39
CA PRO A 37 -15.14 16.99 27.44
C PRO A 37 -14.52 16.46 26.16
N LEU A 38 -15.21 16.65 25.03
CA LEU A 38 -14.59 16.51 23.71
C LEU A 38 -13.32 17.34 23.82
N LEU A 39 -12.19 16.64 23.97
CA LEU A 39 -10.88 17.26 24.05
C LEU A 39 -10.77 18.01 22.73
N ASP A 40 -10.86 19.33 22.86
CA ASP A 40 -10.53 20.25 21.80
C ASP A 40 -9.12 19.87 21.36
N TYR A 41 -9.02 19.22 20.21
CA TYR A 41 -7.80 18.56 19.74
C TYR A 41 -6.67 19.60 19.55
N ASP A 42 -7.04 20.88 19.49
CA ASP A 42 -6.15 22.04 19.49
C ASP A 42 -5.43 22.31 20.83
N GLN A 43 -5.82 21.66 21.95
CA GLN A 43 -5.16 21.85 23.25
C GLN A 43 -4.10 20.79 23.60
N LEU A 44 -4.05 19.65 22.90
CA LEU A 44 -3.08 18.58 23.17
C LEU A 44 -1.75 18.75 22.41
N TYR A 45 -1.70 19.67 21.46
CA TYR A 45 -0.48 20.19 20.87
C TYR A 45 -0.46 21.69 21.11
N PRO A 46 0.36 22.23 22.04
CA PRO A 46 0.59 23.65 22.05
C PRO A 46 1.20 24.01 20.70
N TYR A 47 0.39 24.62 19.83
CA TYR A 47 0.88 25.31 18.65
C TYR A 47 2.07 26.18 19.09
N PRO A 48 3.21 26.15 18.38
CA PRO A 48 4.08 27.31 18.43
C PRO A 48 3.20 28.46 17.96
N ARG A 49 2.77 29.32 18.89
CA ARG A 49 2.12 30.59 18.55
C ARG A 49 2.93 31.17 17.40
N ASN A 50 2.25 31.48 16.30
CA ASN A 50 2.78 32.34 15.26
C ASN A 50 3.39 33.56 15.94
N GLY A 51 4.71 33.53 16.08
CA GLY A 51 5.53 34.66 16.47
C GLY A 51 5.56 35.59 15.28
N ILE A 52 4.47 36.32 15.06
CA ILE A 52 4.55 37.61 14.38
C ILE A 52 5.38 38.48 15.35
N GLY A 53 6.68 38.58 15.06
CA GLY A 53 7.62 39.44 15.78
C GLY A 53 8.62 38.72 16.69
N ASN A 54 9.67 38.14 16.11
CA ASN A 54 11.03 38.64 16.32
C ASN A 54 12.03 37.88 15.46
N ASN A 55 12.73 38.63 14.60
CA ASN A 55 13.95 38.24 13.91
C ASN A 55 14.99 37.72 14.92
N GLY A 56 15.10 36.41 15.04
CA GLY A 56 16.16 35.75 15.81
C GLY A 56 16.60 34.50 15.07
N ASN A 57 17.68 34.63 14.30
CA ASN A 57 18.65 33.69 13.68
C ASN A 57 18.41 32.16 13.57
N GLY A 58 17.47 31.54 14.25
CA GLY A 58 17.22 30.09 14.22
C GLY A 58 16.22 29.63 13.15
N ASN A 59 15.22 30.45 12.81
CA ASN A 59 14.30 30.13 11.70
C ASN A 59 15.02 30.10 10.35
N ASP A 60 16.04 30.95 10.19
CA ASP A 60 16.77 31.07 8.94
C ASP A 60 17.65 29.84 8.68
N ALA A 61 18.28 29.24 9.70
CA ALA A 61 19.25 28.17 9.48
C ALA A 61 18.63 26.87 8.94
N PHE A 62 17.50 26.42 9.50
CA PHE A 62 16.82 25.22 9.00
C PHE A 62 16.16 25.48 7.64
N CYS A 63 15.55 26.66 7.44
CA CYS A 63 15.03 27.04 6.14
C CYS A 63 16.13 27.09 5.07
N LEU A 64 17.26 27.76 5.33
CA LEU A 64 18.40 27.79 4.43
C LEU A 64 18.90 26.37 4.10
N ARG A 65 18.94 25.47 5.09
CA ARG A 65 19.30 24.08 4.86
C ARG A 65 18.32 23.39 3.90
N ILE A 66 17.02 23.45 4.20
CA ILE A 66 15.98 22.85 3.35
C ILE A 66 16.05 23.43 1.93
N SER A 67 16.07 24.75 1.79
CA SER A 67 16.14 25.41 0.49
C SER A 67 17.42 25.06 -0.27
N SER A 68 18.56 24.93 0.40
CA SER A 68 19.81 24.47 -0.24
C SER A 68 19.76 23.01 -0.68
N SER A 69 19.00 22.17 0.04
CA SER A 69 18.82 20.75 -0.31
C SER A 69 17.82 20.53 -1.43
N LEU A 70 17.10 21.55 -1.91
CA LEU A 70 16.24 21.46 -3.08
C LEU A 70 17.01 21.41 -4.41
N ASP A 71 18.33 21.66 -4.39
CA ASP A 71 19.17 21.45 -5.54
C ASP A 71 19.79 20.04 -5.49
N PRO A 72 19.29 19.08 -6.29
CA PRO A 72 19.78 17.71 -6.31
C PRO A 72 21.21 17.58 -6.84
N SER A 73 21.76 18.60 -7.52
CA SER A 73 23.15 18.59 -7.99
C SER A 73 24.15 18.60 -6.82
N SER A 74 23.72 19.08 -5.66
CA SER A 74 24.49 19.10 -4.42
C SER A 74 24.44 17.79 -3.64
N TRP A 75 23.55 16.85 -4.02
CA TRP A 75 23.36 15.61 -3.29
C TRP A 75 24.51 14.63 -3.54
N PRO A 76 24.84 13.77 -2.56
CA PRO A 76 25.87 12.75 -2.74
C PRO A 76 25.64 11.85 -3.95
N ASP A 77 26.74 11.43 -4.57
CA ASP A 77 26.73 10.43 -5.62
C ASP A 77 26.22 9.08 -5.09
N VAL A 78 25.51 8.35 -5.94
CA VAL A 78 25.08 7.00 -5.63
C VAL A 78 26.29 6.09 -5.65
N ILE A 79 26.39 5.21 -4.66
CA ILE A 79 27.48 4.24 -4.53
C ILE A 79 26.94 2.81 -4.65
N TYR A 80 27.77 1.89 -5.14
CA TYR A 80 27.40 0.49 -5.33
C TYR A 80 26.97 -0.18 -4.03
N HIS A 81 25.82 -0.85 -4.03
CA HIS A 81 25.20 -1.32 -2.79
C HIS A 81 25.98 -2.46 -2.13
N LYS A 82 26.59 -3.38 -2.88
CA LYS A 82 27.36 -4.51 -2.32
C LYS A 82 28.59 -4.07 -1.51
N ASP A 83 29.08 -2.85 -1.73
CA ASP A 83 30.18 -2.27 -0.96
C ASP A 83 29.79 -1.85 0.46
N ARG A 84 28.49 -1.76 0.74
CA ARG A 84 27.99 -1.52 2.10
C ARG A 84 27.89 -2.88 2.81
N GLN A 85 28.71 -3.09 3.84
CA GLN A 85 28.73 -4.33 4.63
C GLN A 85 27.32 -4.69 5.15
N ALA A 86 26.76 -5.76 4.60
CA ALA A 86 25.73 -6.58 5.22
C ALA A 86 26.01 -8.05 4.88
N SER A 87 25.85 -8.95 5.86
CA SER A 87 26.11 -10.39 5.70
C SER A 87 25.24 -10.95 4.57
N ILE A 88 25.89 -11.42 3.50
CA ILE A 88 25.22 -12.08 2.38
C ILE A 88 24.90 -13.50 2.85
N ASP A 89 23.61 -13.79 2.97
CA ASP A 89 23.13 -15.18 2.89
C ASP A 89 23.20 -15.57 1.39
N PRO A 90 23.85 -16.67 1.02
CA PRO A 90 24.04 -17.06 -0.37
C PRO A 90 22.71 -17.56 -0.95
N GLY A 91 21.86 -16.64 -1.42
CA GLY A 91 20.71 -16.97 -2.26
C GLY A 91 21.18 -17.55 -3.61
N GLU A 92 20.30 -18.35 -4.22
CA GLU A 92 20.54 -19.07 -5.48
C GLU A 92 21.18 -18.19 -6.55
N TYR A 93 22.48 -18.42 -6.75
CA TYR A 93 23.25 -17.84 -7.84
C TYR A 93 22.84 -18.53 -9.14
N ASP A 94 22.29 -17.78 -10.10
CA ASP A 94 22.05 -18.28 -11.45
C ASP A 94 23.39 -18.42 -12.19
N GLN A 95 24.04 -19.57 -11.99
CA GLN A 95 25.36 -19.92 -12.52
C GLN A 95 25.43 -19.91 -14.06
N GLY A 96 24.28 -19.89 -14.76
CA GLY A 96 24.23 -19.99 -16.22
C GLY A 96 24.54 -18.69 -16.96
N ARG A 97 24.47 -17.52 -16.30
CA ARG A 97 24.42 -16.21 -17.00
C ARG A 97 25.72 -15.40 -17.00
N PHE A 98 26.66 -15.70 -16.11
CA PHE A 98 27.85 -14.87 -15.88
C PHE A 98 29.11 -15.71 -15.80
N SER A 99 30.21 -15.17 -16.34
CA SER A 99 31.54 -15.75 -16.19
C SER A 99 32.04 -15.73 -14.73
N SER A 100 31.65 -14.71 -13.94
CA SER A 100 31.89 -14.61 -12.49
C SER A 100 31.03 -13.52 -11.82
N VAL A 101 30.94 -13.53 -10.48
CA VAL A 101 30.26 -12.51 -9.67
C VAL A 101 31.01 -11.18 -9.67
N GLU A 102 32.35 -11.22 -9.71
CA GLU A 102 33.21 -10.04 -9.70
C GLU A 102 33.06 -9.20 -10.97
N GLU A 103 32.89 -9.85 -12.11
CA GLU A 103 32.64 -9.16 -13.39
C GLU A 103 31.27 -8.47 -13.41
N ASP A 104 30.25 -9.10 -12.81
CA ASP A 104 28.92 -8.51 -12.63
C ASP A 104 28.98 -7.27 -11.70
N ASP A 105 29.77 -7.35 -10.62
CA ASP A 105 30.01 -6.21 -9.72
C ASP A 105 30.77 -5.07 -10.40
N GLU A 106 31.79 -5.35 -11.21
CA GLU A 106 32.56 -4.33 -11.93
C GLU A 106 31.66 -3.60 -12.95
N GLN A 107 30.83 -4.34 -13.67
CA GLN A 107 29.85 -3.78 -14.58
C GLN A 107 28.82 -2.91 -13.83
N ALA A 108 28.34 -3.36 -12.67
CA ALA A 108 27.43 -2.59 -11.84
C ALA A 108 28.04 -1.24 -11.40
N ARG A 109 29.30 -1.23 -10.95
CA ARG A 109 30.03 0.02 -10.63
C ARG A 109 30.14 0.95 -11.83
N SER A 110 30.48 0.41 -13.01
CA SER A 110 30.57 1.18 -14.25
C SER A 110 29.24 1.84 -14.62
N THR A 111 28.13 1.10 -14.51
CA THR A 111 26.78 1.63 -14.74
C THR A 111 26.41 2.71 -13.70
N ILE A 112 26.86 2.58 -12.45
CA ILE A 112 26.66 3.61 -11.41
C ILE A 112 27.45 4.89 -11.70
N ASP A 113 28.70 4.78 -12.14
CA ASP A 113 29.50 5.94 -12.54
C ASP A 113 28.87 6.68 -13.72
N GLU A 114 28.29 5.94 -14.66
CA GLU A 114 27.52 6.52 -15.77
C GLU A 114 26.23 7.18 -15.27
N PHE A 115 25.47 6.48 -14.42
CA PHE A 115 24.26 7.01 -13.80
C PHE A 115 24.53 8.34 -13.09
N ASN A 116 25.56 8.44 -12.27
CA ASN A 116 25.86 9.67 -11.52
C ASN A 116 26.17 10.86 -12.45
N LYS A 117 26.80 10.62 -13.61
CA LYS A 117 27.02 11.66 -14.62
C LYS A 117 25.71 12.11 -15.25
N LEU A 118 24.85 11.17 -15.63
CA LEU A 118 23.55 11.45 -16.23
C LEU A 118 22.62 12.17 -15.23
N ARG A 119 22.53 11.64 -14.02
CA ARG A 119 21.70 12.16 -12.93
C ARG A 119 21.96 13.64 -12.67
N LYS A 120 23.23 14.06 -12.54
CA LYS A 120 23.61 15.46 -12.31
C LYS A 120 23.22 16.39 -13.47
N ALA A 121 23.20 15.87 -14.69
CA ALA A 121 22.82 16.65 -15.87
C ALA A 121 21.30 16.74 -16.05
N ILE A 122 20.55 15.73 -15.60
CA ILE A 122 19.13 15.55 -15.97
C ILE A 122 18.19 15.96 -14.83
N LEU A 123 18.47 15.54 -13.60
CA LEU A 123 17.65 15.91 -12.45
C LEU A 123 17.97 17.35 -12.06
N THR A 124 17.40 18.31 -12.78
CA THR A 124 17.43 19.73 -12.39
C THR A 124 16.23 20.05 -11.51
N PRO A 125 16.30 21.09 -10.65
CA PRO A 125 15.13 21.58 -9.93
C PRO A 125 13.95 21.89 -10.86
N LYS A 126 14.22 22.46 -12.05
CA LYS A 126 13.19 22.76 -13.07
C LYS A 126 12.45 21.51 -13.54
N LEU A 127 13.17 20.43 -13.84
CA LEU A 127 12.55 19.17 -14.26
C LEU A 127 11.76 18.52 -13.13
N LEU A 128 12.32 18.50 -11.93
CA LEU A 128 11.65 17.95 -10.75
C LEU A 128 10.38 18.73 -10.40
N ASP A 129 10.45 20.07 -10.37
CA ASP A 129 9.33 20.95 -10.07
C ASP A 129 8.23 20.87 -11.15
N LEU A 130 8.56 20.52 -12.40
CA LEU A 130 7.57 20.31 -13.47
C LEU A 130 6.59 19.19 -13.13
N GLY A 131 7.08 18.10 -12.55
CA GLY A 131 6.30 16.93 -12.17
C GLY A 131 5.69 17.03 -10.76
N LEU A 132 5.83 18.16 -10.07
CA LEU A 132 5.58 18.22 -8.63
C LEU A 132 4.35 19.05 -8.26
N SER A 133 3.65 18.60 -7.23
CA SER A 133 2.72 19.41 -6.44
C SER A 133 3.01 19.19 -4.95
N THR A 134 2.93 20.25 -4.14
CA THR A 134 3.16 20.17 -2.69
C THR A 134 1.91 19.78 -1.89
N GLY A 135 0.74 19.77 -2.52
CA GLY A 135 -0.52 19.46 -1.86
C GLY A 135 -0.97 20.50 -0.84
N ARG A 136 -1.83 20.09 0.10
CA ARG A 136 -2.47 20.96 1.10
C ARG A 136 -1.47 21.51 2.13
N MET A 137 -1.66 22.78 2.48
CA MET A 137 -0.81 23.51 3.43
C MET A 137 -0.82 22.92 4.86
N ARG A 138 -1.98 22.52 5.39
CA ARG A 138 -2.09 22.04 6.78
C ARG A 138 -1.27 20.75 7.02
N PRO A 139 -1.39 19.69 6.21
CA PRO A 139 -0.48 18.54 6.28
C PRO A 139 0.99 18.91 6.10
N ALA A 140 1.31 19.80 5.15
CA ALA A 140 2.68 20.25 4.91
C ALA A 140 3.30 20.90 6.15
N GLN A 141 2.56 21.82 6.80
CA GLN A 141 2.97 22.46 8.06
C GLN A 141 3.18 21.45 9.19
N ALA A 142 2.28 20.48 9.33
CA ALA A 142 2.37 19.44 10.36
C ALA A 142 3.63 18.55 10.16
N PHE A 143 3.85 18.07 8.94
CA PHE A 143 5.02 17.28 8.58
C PHE A 143 6.32 18.07 8.77
N ALA A 144 6.36 19.32 8.28
CA ALA A 144 7.52 20.20 8.37
C ALA A 144 7.92 20.52 9.82
N GLY A 145 6.94 20.87 10.68
CA GLY A 145 7.18 21.15 12.09
C GLY A 145 7.73 19.92 12.84
N ARG A 146 7.20 18.74 12.53
CA ARG A 146 7.69 17.47 13.10
C ARG A 146 9.11 17.14 12.66
N LEU A 147 9.42 17.27 11.37
CA LEU A 147 10.76 17.05 10.84
C LEU A 147 11.77 18.01 11.49
N ARG A 148 11.46 19.31 11.53
CA ARG A 148 12.30 20.33 12.16
C ARG A 148 12.62 19.96 13.61
N THR A 149 11.59 19.61 14.37
CA THR A 149 11.74 19.26 15.80
C THR A 149 12.67 18.05 16.00
N LEU A 150 12.56 17.03 15.14
CA LEU A 150 13.41 15.84 15.21
C LEU A 150 14.86 16.14 14.79
N VAL A 151 15.05 16.91 13.74
CA VAL A 151 16.40 17.23 13.22
C VAL A 151 17.14 18.20 14.14
N GLU A 152 16.49 19.27 14.61
CA GLU A 152 17.10 20.25 15.52
C GLU A 152 17.24 19.69 16.95
N GLY A 153 16.33 18.82 17.38
CA GLY A 153 16.36 18.16 18.70
C GLY A 153 17.26 16.92 18.77
N GLY A 154 17.96 16.57 17.68
CA GLY A 154 18.85 15.41 17.63
C GLY A 154 18.15 14.06 17.83
N GLY A 155 16.85 13.97 17.51
CA GLY A 155 16.04 12.75 17.64
C GLY A 155 15.78 12.27 19.08
N GLN A 156 16.29 12.95 20.11
CA GLN A 156 16.15 12.49 21.50
C GLN A 156 14.77 12.86 22.06
N LEU A 157 14.09 11.90 22.70
CA LEU A 157 12.80 12.02 23.42
C LEU A 157 11.52 12.14 22.58
N GLN A 158 11.56 12.12 21.24
CA GLN A 158 10.36 12.14 20.40
C GLN A 158 10.19 10.89 19.55
N ARG A 159 8.94 10.54 19.22
CA ARG A 159 8.65 9.48 18.25
C ARG A 159 9.19 9.88 16.86
N PRO A 160 9.76 8.95 16.08
CA PRO A 160 10.16 9.22 14.70
C PRO A 160 8.96 9.66 13.84
N LEU A 161 9.25 10.30 12.71
CA LEU A 161 8.31 10.48 11.61
C LEU A 161 7.91 9.10 11.11
N VAL A 162 6.62 8.82 11.00
CA VAL A 162 6.16 7.56 10.45
C VAL A 162 5.76 7.77 8.99
N ILE A 163 6.47 7.12 8.07
CA ILE A 163 6.18 7.19 6.63
C ILE A 163 5.67 5.83 6.18
N ALA A 164 4.41 5.77 5.77
CA ALA A 164 3.78 4.58 5.22
C ALA A 164 3.89 4.55 3.70
N VAL A 165 4.27 3.42 3.12
CA VAL A 165 4.47 3.24 1.68
C VAL A 165 3.55 2.13 1.18
N PHE A 166 2.75 2.46 0.17
CA PHE A 166 1.86 1.54 -0.54
C PHE A 166 2.25 1.52 -2.01
N GLY A 167 2.11 0.36 -2.65
CA GLY A 167 2.31 0.24 -4.07
C GLY A 167 2.63 -1.17 -4.54
N ASN A 168 2.86 -1.29 -5.84
CA ASN A 168 2.84 -2.53 -6.60
C ASN A 168 4.23 -3.21 -6.74
N SER A 169 4.41 -4.06 -7.76
CA SER A 169 5.70 -4.73 -8.02
C SER A 169 6.86 -3.76 -8.28
N PHE A 170 6.59 -2.58 -8.85
CA PHE A 170 7.62 -1.55 -8.93
C PHE A 170 8.05 -1.06 -7.54
N THR A 171 7.11 -0.91 -6.60
CA THR A 171 7.39 -0.46 -5.24
C THR A 171 8.16 -1.50 -4.42
N ILE A 172 7.89 -2.80 -4.62
CA ILE A 172 8.65 -3.88 -3.95
C ILE A 172 10.07 -4.04 -4.51
N GLY A 173 10.36 -3.51 -5.71
CA GLY A 173 11.68 -3.61 -6.33
C GLY A 173 11.82 -4.66 -7.43
N SER A 174 10.74 -5.01 -8.14
CA SER A 174 10.85 -5.87 -9.32
C SER A 174 11.86 -5.28 -10.32
N ASN A 175 12.84 -6.09 -10.72
CA ASN A 175 14.00 -5.71 -11.54
C ASN A 175 14.96 -4.62 -11.00
N CYS A 176 14.91 -4.25 -9.72
CA CYS A 176 15.77 -3.17 -9.19
C CYS A 176 17.23 -3.55 -8.93
N GLY A 177 17.66 -4.80 -9.19
CA GLY A 177 18.98 -5.28 -8.82
C GLY A 177 20.11 -4.58 -9.58
N GLU A 178 21.10 -4.05 -8.87
CA GLU A 178 22.33 -3.51 -9.49
C GLU A 178 23.23 -4.63 -10.05
N SER A 179 23.19 -5.80 -9.42
CA SER A 179 23.86 -7.04 -9.84
C SER A 179 22.94 -8.24 -9.57
N SER A 180 23.28 -9.39 -10.13
CA SER A 180 22.57 -10.66 -9.91
C SER A 180 22.50 -11.05 -8.43
N SER A 181 23.56 -10.75 -7.66
CA SER A 181 23.68 -11.08 -6.23
C SER A 181 22.90 -10.17 -5.27
N HIS A 182 22.41 -9.03 -5.76
CA HIS A 182 21.74 -8.02 -4.93
C HIS A 182 20.29 -8.42 -4.61
N SER A 183 19.86 -8.40 -3.35
CA SER A 183 18.44 -8.64 -3.03
C SER A 183 17.54 -7.50 -3.46
N ALA A 184 16.34 -7.83 -3.96
CA ALA A 184 15.32 -6.87 -4.38
C ALA A 184 14.94 -5.88 -3.26
N ASP A 185 14.88 -6.37 -2.01
CA ASP A 185 14.48 -5.57 -0.85
C ASP A 185 15.33 -4.33 -0.62
N ASP A 186 16.62 -4.33 -1.02
CA ASP A 186 17.56 -3.24 -0.75
C ASP A 186 17.69 -2.23 -1.89
N CYS A 187 17.19 -2.57 -3.08
CA CYS A 187 17.35 -1.75 -4.27
C CYS A 187 16.08 -1.02 -4.70
N ALA A 188 14.94 -1.33 -4.07
CA ALA A 188 13.67 -0.71 -4.37
C ALA A 188 13.69 0.80 -4.10
N TRP A 189 12.84 1.56 -4.80
CA TRP A 189 12.82 3.01 -4.67
C TRP A 189 12.51 3.49 -3.24
N PRO A 190 11.65 2.82 -2.42
CA PRO A 190 11.42 3.25 -1.05
C PRO A 190 12.67 3.12 -0.17
N MET A 191 13.49 2.07 -0.40
CA MET A 191 14.76 1.91 0.33
C MET A 191 15.82 2.91 -0.14
N ARG A 192 15.86 3.20 -1.44
CA ARG A 192 16.73 4.27 -1.98
C ARG A 192 16.32 5.64 -1.43
N LEU A 193 15.02 5.90 -1.26
CA LEU A 193 14.51 7.11 -0.63
C LEU A 193 14.93 7.20 0.84
N ALA A 194 14.80 6.11 1.59
CA ALA A 194 15.28 6.05 2.98
C ALA A 194 16.77 6.41 3.08
N ARG A 195 17.60 5.87 2.19
CA ARG A 195 19.04 6.19 2.14
C ARG A 195 19.29 7.64 1.75
N ARG A 196 18.54 8.16 0.77
CA ARG A 196 18.66 9.56 0.35
C ARG A 196 18.31 10.51 1.49
N PHE A 197 17.32 10.16 2.29
CA PHE A 197 16.95 10.90 3.49
C PHE A 197 18.14 10.98 4.47
N ASP A 198 18.83 9.87 4.71
CA ASP A 198 19.99 9.78 5.61
C ASP A 198 21.16 10.63 5.11
N GLU A 199 21.38 10.63 3.79
CA GLU A 199 22.43 11.41 3.13
C GLU A 199 22.20 12.92 3.22
N ILE A 200 20.94 13.37 3.21
CA ILE A 200 20.57 14.79 3.34
C ILE A 200 20.53 15.21 4.82
N PHE A 201 20.20 14.29 5.72
CA PHE A 201 20.15 14.49 7.16
C PHE A 201 21.20 13.68 7.95
N PRO A 202 22.52 13.78 7.64
CA PRO A 202 23.54 12.88 8.20
C PRO A 202 23.83 13.11 9.69
N GLN A 203 23.37 14.24 10.23
CA GLN A 203 23.59 14.63 11.62
C GLN A 203 22.67 13.88 12.61
N VAL A 204 21.74 13.08 12.10
CA VAL A 204 20.76 12.37 12.91
C VAL A 204 20.79 10.90 12.55
N ASN A 205 20.79 10.02 13.56
CA ASN A 205 20.67 8.59 13.31
C ASN A 205 19.28 8.35 12.72
N SER A 206 19.19 7.93 11.45
CA SER A 206 17.94 7.89 10.70
C SER A 206 16.87 7.02 11.32
N SER A 207 17.28 5.90 11.92
CA SER A 207 16.41 5.01 12.71
C SER A 207 15.71 5.70 13.90
N SER A 208 16.24 6.84 14.35
CA SER A 208 15.63 7.68 15.40
C SER A 208 14.75 8.82 14.85
N VAL A 209 14.85 9.13 13.55
CA VAL A 209 14.11 10.24 12.91
C VAL A 209 12.95 9.75 12.07
N VAL A 210 13.12 8.66 11.33
CA VAL A 210 12.09 8.14 10.42
C VAL A 210 11.89 6.65 10.66
N GLU A 211 10.63 6.28 10.87
CA GLU A 211 10.15 4.91 10.86
C GLU A 211 9.42 4.67 9.53
N TRP A 212 10.01 3.81 8.71
CA TRP A 212 9.44 3.41 7.44
C TRP A 212 8.49 2.22 7.62
N ARG A 213 7.26 2.33 7.11
CA ARG A 213 6.23 1.28 7.14
C ARG A 213 5.91 0.85 5.72
N MET A 214 6.38 -0.33 5.38
CA MET A 214 6.28 -0.90 4.04
C MET A 214 5.03 -1.78 3.96
N TYR A 215 4.03 -1.34 3.19
CA TYR A 215 2.78 -2.06 2.92
C TYR A 215 2.65 -2.46 1.44
N GLN A 216 3.70 -2.26 0.64
CA GLN A 216 3.73 -2.62 -0.77
C GLN A 216 3.65 -4.14 -1.00
N GLU A 217 3.02 -4.54 -2.10
CA GLU A 217 2.88 -5.94 -2.51
C GLU A 217 2.90 -6.06 -4.03
N ASN A 218 3.16 -7.26 -4.55
CA ASN A 218 3.09 -7.49 -5.99
C ASN A 218 1.67 -7.19 -6.53
N ALA A 219 1.61 -6.53 -7.69
CA ALA A 219 0.37 -6.13 -8.36
C ALA A 219 -0.62 -5.33 -7.49
N GLN A 220 -0.17 -4.75 -6.37
CA GLN A 220 -1.05 -4.02 -5.45
C GLN A 220 -1.68 -2.80 -6.12
N ASN A 221 -3.00 -2.84 -6.20
CA ASN A 221 -3.83 -1.75 -6.66
C ASN A 221 -4.58 -1.08 -5.49
N SER A 222 -5.28 0.02 -5.75
CA SER A 222 -6.04 0.74 -4.73
C SER A 222 -7.19 -0.07 -4.12
N ALA A 223 -7.77 -1.03 -4.85
CA ALA A 223 -8.76 -1.94 -4.29
C ALA A 223 -8.12 -2.81 -3.19
N ASN A 224 -6.93 -3.35 -3.43
CA ASN A 224 -6.19 -4.10 -2.41
C ASN A 224 -5.86 -3.23 -1.19
N VAL A 225 -5.48 -1.96 -1.40
CA VAL A 225 -5.22 -1.02 -0.28
C VAL A 225 -6.49 -0.79 0.52
N ALA A 226 -7.60 -0.48 -0.15
CA ALA A 226 -8.91 -0.24 0.47
C ALA A 226 -9.30 -1.34 1.46
N GLN A 227 -9.07 -2.59 1.08
CA GLN A 227 -9.44 -3.73 1.91
C GLN A 227 -8.52 -3.95 3.13
N LYS A 228 -7.34 -3.34 3.16
CA LYS A 228 -6.39 -3.42 4.29
C LYS A 228 -6.46 -2.25 5.25
N ILE A 229 -7.15 -1.17 4.87
CA ILE A 229 -7.31 0.03 5.69
C ILE A 229 -7.72 -0.30 7.14
N PRO A 230 -8.71 -1.16 7.44
CA PRO A 230 -9.05 -1.48 8.84
C PRO A 230 -7.83 -1.89 9.67
N SER A 231 -7.04 -2.85 9.18
CA SER A 231 -5.85 -3.35 9.88
C SER A 231 -4.78 -2.27 10.05
N ILE A 232 -4.63 -1.39 9.07
CA ILE A 232 -3.69 -0.26 9.10
C ILE A 232 -4.13 0.78 10.14
N LEU A 233 -5.42 1.17 10.13
CA LEU A 233 -5.99 2.10 11.12
C LEU A 233 -5.80 1.58 12.54
N ASP A 234 -6.00 0.28 12.74
CA ASP A 234 -5.80 -0.37 14.02
C ASP A 234 -4.34 -0.37 14.45
N GLU A 235 -3.39 -0.70 13.55
CA GLU A 235 -1.97 -0.64 13.87
C GLU A 235 -1.54 0.74 14.37
N PHE A 236 -1.99 1.80 13.70
CA PHE A 236 -1.68 3.17 14.10
C PHE A 236 -2.36 3.56 15.42
N ARG A 237 -3.63 3.18 15.61
CA ARG A 237 -4.37 3.44 16.86
C ARG A 237 -3.73 2.73 18.05
N ASP A 238 -3.36 1.46 17.92
CA ASP A 238 -2.77 0.65 19.00
C ASP A 238 -1.42 1.22 19.46
N ARG A 239 -0.66 1.81 18.55
CA ARG A 239 0.62 2.46 18.85
C ARG A 239 0.47 3.90 19.34
N ASN A 240 -0.76 4.41 19.43
CA ASN A 240 -1.06 5.82 19.66
C ASN A 240 -0.24 6.73 18.72
N ALA A 241 -0.13 6.31 17.46
CA ALA A 241 0.66 6.96 16.43
C ALA A 241 -0.21 7.28 15.21
N THR A 242 0.20 8.28 14.45
CA THR A 242 -0.39 8.60 13.14
C THR A 242 0.73 8.65 12.12
N PRO A 243 0.50 8.22 10.87
CA PRO A 243 1.47 8.45 9.81
C PRO A 243 1.69 9.96 9.65
N ASP A 244 2.93 10.39 9.53
CA ASP A 244 3.28 11.77 9.19
C ASP A 244 3.26 11.96 7.66
N ALA A 245 3.57 10.90 6.90
CA ALA A 245 3.33 10.81 5.46
C ALA A 245 2.82 9.44 5.01
N ILE A 246 2.04 9.41 3.94
CA ILE A 246 1.60 8.22 3.20
C ILE A 246 2.03 8.39 1.74
N LEU A 247 2.82 7.46 1.22
CA LEU A 247 3.27 7.42 -0.17
C LEU A 247 2.45 6.36 -0.92
N LEU A 248 1.81 6.75 -2.02
CA LEU A 248 0.93 5.90 -2.84
C LEU A 248 1.51 5.72 -4.25
N ASP A 249 1.92 4.49 -4.57
CA ASP A 249 2.45 4.08 -5.86
C ASP A 249 1.58 2.97 -6.49
N ASN A 250 0.33 3.33 -6.82
CA ASN A 250 -0.66 2.39 -7.36
C ASN A 250 -0.98 2.63 -8.84
N SER A 251 -0.39 3.65 -9.48
CA SER A 251 -0.81 4.08 -10.82
C SER A 251 -0.69 2.96 -11.87
N ILE A 252 0.39 2.14 -11.83
CA ILE A 252 0.62 1.05 -12.82
C ILE A 252 -0.51 0.03 -12.78
N CYS A 253 -1.03 -0.32 -11.60
CA CYS A 253 -2.06 -1.34 -11.48
C CYS A 253 -3.47 -0.76 -11.57
N ASP A 254 -3.68 0.48 -11.10
CA ASP A 254 -4.99 1.12 -11.11
C ASP A 254 -5.47 1.46 -12.53
N VAL A 255 -4.55 1.61 -13.49
CA VAL A 255 -4.91 1.84 -14.90
C VAL A 255 -5.82 0.75 -15.47
N ASN A 256 -5.71 -0.48 -14.96
CA ASN A 256 -6.52 -1.62 -15.41
C ASN A 256 -7.98 -1.53 -14.97
N PHE A 257 -8.28 -0.73 -13.94
CA PHE A 257 -9.65 -0.50 -13.49
C PHE A 257 -10.36 0.62 -14.26
N GLY A 258 -9.60 1.54 -14.85
CA GLY A 258 -10.16 2.72 -15.52
C GLY A 258 -10.88 3.66 -14.56
N THR A 259 -11.74 4.53 -15.12
CA THR A 259 -12.50 5.53 -14.36
C THR A 259 -13.81 4.98 -13.79
N GLU A 260 -14.23 3.78 -14.21
CA GLU A 260 -15.46 3.11 -13.80
C GLU A 260 -15.38 2.49 -12.40
N ARG A 261 -14.17 2.31 -11.87
CA ARG A 261 -13.93 1.78 -10.52
C ARG A 261 -12.94 2.69 -9.78
N PRO A 262 -13.41 3.79 -9.18
CA PRO A 262 -12.58 4.85 -8.63
C PRO A 262 -11.98 4.50 -7.26
N TRP A 263 -11.36 3.32 -7.15
CA TRP A 263 -10.75 2.82 -5.92
C TRP A 263 -9.69 3.77 -5.36
N PHE A 264 -8.90 4.41 -6.23
CA PHE A 264 -7.91 5.40 -5.82
C PHE A 264 -8.55 6.57 -5.07
N GLU A 265 -9.63 7.13 -5.60
CA GLU A 265 -10.38 8.19 -4.93
C GLU A 265 -10.98 7.71 -3.60
N ALA A 266 -11.52 6.48 -3.54
CA ALA A 266 -12.08 5.92 -2.32
C ALA A 266 -11.02 5.84 -1.20
N VAL A 267 -9.84 5.31 -1.52
CA VAL A 267 -8.70 5.16 -0.61
C VAL A 267 -8.18 6.52 -0.15
N VAL A 268 -7.99 7.48 -1.07
CA VAL A 268 -7.54 8.84 -0.75
C VAL A 268 -8.51 9.50 0.23
N ARG A 269 -9.82 9.44 -0.04
CA ARG A 269 -10.83 10.00 0.85
C ARG A 269 -10.79 9.35 2.23
N GLU A 270 -10.51 8.06 2.30
CA GLU A 270 -10.41 7.34 3.56
C GLU A 270 -9.18 7.74 4.38
N PHE A 271 -8.02 7.83 3.74
CA PHE A 271 -6.81 8.29 4.41
C PHE A 271 -6.92 9.74 4.86
N ILE A 272 -7.53 10.62 4.06
CA ILE A 272 -7.79 11.99 4.49
C ILE A 272 -8.68 11.99 5.73
N ARG A 273 -9.83 11.30 5.69
CA ARG A 273 -10.77 11.22 6.84
C ARG A 273 -10.10 10.72 8.11
N SER A 274 -9.28 9.67 7.98
CA SER A 274 -8.60 9.02 9.10
C SER A 274 -7.42 9.83 9.63
N TYR A 275 -6.72 10.53 8.72
CA TYR A 275 -5.47 11.22 9.01
C TYR A 275 -5.41 12.63 8.39
N PRO A 276 -6.19 13.59 8.92
CA PRO A 276 -6.34 14.93 8.32
C PRO A 276 -5.05 15.74 8.21
N ASN A 277 -4.06 15.47 9.05
CA ASN A 277 -2.79 16.21 9.12
C ASN A 277 -1.64 15.47 8.42
N THR A 278 -1.91 14.36 7.73
CA THR A 278 -0.89 13.54 7.08
C THR A 278 -0.66 13.98 5.64
N VAL A 279 0.61 14.09 5.24
CA VAL A 279 0.96 14.32 3.85
C VAL A 279 0.67 13.05 3.07
N ILE A 280 -0.26 13.12 2.11
CA ILE A 280 -0.47 12.03 1.16
C ILE A 280 0.24 12.45 -0.13
N LEU A 281 1.30 11.72 -0.46
CA LEU A 281 2.05 11.89 -1.70
C LEU A 281 1.70 10.75 -2.64
N SER A 282 1.28 11.07 -3.85
CA SER A 282 1.00 10.06 -4.87
C SER A 282 1.98 10.15 -6.03
N LEU A 283 2.43 8.98 -6.49
CA LEU A 283 3.32 8.80 -7.63
C LEU A 283 2.51 8.48 -8.88
N ILE A 284 2.79 9.20 -9.97
CA ILE A 284 2.39 8.81 -11.32
C ILE A 284 3.63 8.25 -12.00
N ASN A 285 3.66 6.93 -12.16
CA ASN A 285 4.71 6.23 -12.88
C ASN A 285 4.75 6.66 -14.35
N ALA A 286 5.83 6.37 -15.07
CA ALA A 286 5.97 6.75 -16.47
C ALA A 286 5.84 5.54 -17.41
N ILE A 287 4.79 4.72 -17.25
CA ILE A 287 4.49 3.68 -18.25
C ILE A 287 4.06 4.33 -19.58
N PRO A 288 4.25 3.68 -20.75
CA PRO A 288 4.01 4.31 -22.05
C PRO A 288 2.61 4.88 -22.23
N SER A 289 1.59 4.27 -21.62
CA SER A 289 0.21 4.76 -21.65
C SER A 289 0.04 6.15 -21.04
N TYR A 290 0.98 6.61 -20.19
CA TYR A 290 0.96 7.95 -19.60
C TYR A 290 1.86 8.96 -20.32
N VAL A 291 2.79 8.50 -21.14
CA VAL A 291 3.80 9.34 -21.82
C VAL A 291 3.41 9.63 -23.27
N ASP A 292 2.92 8.62 -24.01
CA ASP A 292 2.80 8.62 -25.48
C ASP A 292 1.38 8.86 -26.03
N ALA A 293 0.50 9.53 -25.29
CA ALA A 293 -0.86 9.86 -25.76
C ALA A 293 -0.82 10.96 -26.84
N PRO A 294 -0.77 10.59 -28.15
CA PRO A 294 -1.92 10.88 -28.99
C PRO A 294 -2.25 9.84 -30.10
N LYS A 295 -1.70 8.61 -30.13
CA LYS A 295 -1.98 7.65 -31.24
C LYS A 295 -2.30 6.19 -30.89
N ASN A 296 -2.17 5.75 -29.64
CA ASN A 296 -2.60 4.40 -29.24
C ASN A 296 -4.02 4.44 -28.70
N HIS A 297 -4.97 3.90 -29.47
CA HIS A 297 -6.40 3.87 -29.14
C HIS A 297 -6.78 2.91 -28.01
N ASP A 298 -5.86 2.03 -27.57
CA ASP A 298 -6.16 1.00 -26.57
C ASP A 298 -5.97 1.46 -25.11
N PHE A 299 -5.36 2.63 -24.87
CA PHE A 299 -5.22 3.21 -23.53
C PHE A 299 -5.81 4.61 -23.49
N ASP A 300 -6.92 4.75 -22.79
CA ASP A 300 -7.68 5.99 -22.67
C ASP A 300 -6.94 7.01 -21.78
N ASP A 301 -6.63 8.17 -22.35
CA ASP A 301 -6.15 9.36 -21.64
C ASP A 301 -7.10 9.76 -20.49
N ALA A 302 -8.36 9.30 -20.51
CA ALA A 302 -9.31 9.49 -19.43
C ALA A 302 -8.81 8.99 -18.07
N PHE A 303 -8.11 7.85 -17.97
CA PHE A 303 -7.62 7.39 -16.66
C PHE A 303 -6.54 8.33 -16.12
N SER A 304 -5.56 8.70 -16.93
CA SER A 304 -4.47 9.58 -16.50
C SER A 304 -5.00 10.96 -16.08
N LYS A 305 -6.01 11.47 -16.79
CA LYS A 305 -6.75 12.70 -16.46
C LYS A 305 -7.56 12.56 -15.17
N TYR A 306 -8.28 11.46 -15.01
CA TYR A 306 -9.02 11.15 -13.79
C TYR A 306 -8.08 11.11 -12.58
N PHE A 307 -6.98 10.36 -12.68
CA PHE A 307 -6.00 10.17 -11.63
C PHE A 307 -5.42 11.52 -11.17
N ARG A 308 -5.00 12.37 -12.13
CA ARG A 308 -4.55 13.75 -11.84
C ARG A 308 -5.66 14.63 -11.26
N SER A 309 -6.90 14.47 -11.71
CA SER A 309 -8.05 15.22 -11.20
C SER A 309 -8.35 14.88 -9.74
N VAL A 310 -8.25 13.60 -9.35
CA VAL A 310 -8.35 13.16 -7.95
C VAL A 310 -7.24 13.80 -7.12
N MET A 311 -5.99 13.73 -7.58
CA MET A 311 -4.87 14.34 -6.85
C MET A 311 -5.05 15.84 -6.64
N GLY A 312 -5.47 16.57 -7.68
CA GLY A 312 -5.74 18.00 -7.61
C GLY A 312 -6.92 18.34 -6.70
N HIS A 313 -8.05 17.64 -6.86
CA HIS A 313 -9.28 17.85 -6.08
C HIS A 313 -9.07 17.66 -4.57
N TYR A 314 -8.31 16.64 -4.19
CA TYR A 314 -8.01 16.36 -2.78
C TYR A 314 -6.72 17.03 -2.26
N GLY A 315 -6.03 17.80 -3.12
CA GLY A 315 -4.81 18.52 -2.78
C GLY A 315 -3.68 17.60 -2.27
N LEU A 316 -3.42 16.52 -2.99
CA LEU A 316 -2.32 15.61 -2.67
C LEU A 316 -0.98 16.23 -3.08
N ALA A 317 0.09 15.83 -2.39
CA ALA A 317 1.43 16.00 -2.94
C ALA A 317 1.59 15.02 -4.11
N VAL A 318 2.30 15.43 -5.16
CA VAL A 318 2.39 14.64 -6.40
C VAL A 318 3.83 14.58 -6.88
N VAL A 319 4.23 13.40 -7.36
CA VAL A 319 5.40 13.20 -8.21
C VAL A 319 4.92 12.57 -9.52
N ASP A 320 4.91 13.35 -10.59
CA ASP A 320 4.46 12.94 -11.93
C ASP A 320 5.67 12.65 -12.82
N VAL A 321 6.17 11.42 -12.71
CA VAL A 321 7.34 10.96 -13.49
C VAL A 321 7.00 10.89 -14.97
N ALA A 322 5.74 10.57 -15.32
CA ALA A 322 5.29 10.56 -16.72
C ALA A 322 5.47 11.95 -17.36
N LYS A 323 5.09 13.02 -16.65
CA LYS A 323 5.27 14.40 -17.13
C LYS A 323 6.74 14.78 -17.27
N MET A 324 7.61 14.32 -16.36
CA MET A 324 9.06 14.53 -16.47
C MET A 324 9.63 13.84 -17.73
N VAL A 325 9.25 12.58 -17.97
CA VAL A 325 9.67 11.82 -19.15
C VAL A 325 9.15 12.46 -20.43
N GLN A 326 7.87 12.84 -20.46
CA GLN A 326 7.25 13.51 -21.61
C GLN A 326 7.97 14.82 -21.95
N HIS A 327 8.34 15.61 -20.94
CA HIS A 327 9.07 16.85 -21.14
C HIS A 327 10.45 16.63 -21.77
N LEU A 328 11.21 15.65 -21.27
CA LEU A 328 12.50 15.28 -21.85
C LEU A 328 12.37 14.84 -23.31
N ARG A 329 11.30 14.11 -23.65
CA ARG A 329 11.03 13.66 -25.03
C ARG A 329 10.66 14.80 -25.98
N LEU A 330 9.80 15.72 -25.54
CA LEU A 330 9.30 16.81 -26.38
C LEU A 330 10.35 17.91 -26.58
N HIS A 331 11.11 18.23 -25.54
CA HIS A 331 12.08 19.34 -25.57
C HIS A 331 13.53 18.91 -25.75
N GLY A 332 13.83 17.60 -25.82
CA GLY A 332 15.16 17.12 -26.23
C GLY A 332 15.58 17.56 -27.64
N ASN A 333 14.61 18.02 -28.46
CA ASN A 333 14.85 18.56 -29.81
C ASN A 333 14.82 20.09 -29.90
N GLU A 334 14.48 20.80 -28.82
CA GLU A 334 14.44 22.27 -28.81
C GLU A 334 15.70 22.83 -28.14
N SER A 335 16.26 23.89 -28.73
CA SER A 335 17.51 24.54 -28.30
C SER A 335 17.34 25.36 -27.01
N ASP A 336 16.83 24.76 -25.93
CA ASP A 336 16.93 25.31 -24.57
C ASP A 336 18.28 24.85 -24.00
N GLY A 337 19.16 25.79 -23.66
CA GLY A 337 20.62 25.57 -23.55
C GLY A 337 21.08 24.49 -22.57
N ASP A 338 20.25 24.12 -21.59
CA ASP A 338 20.53 23.05 -20.63
C ASP A 338 20.22 21.65 -21.21
N TYR A 339 19.18 21.51 -22.05
CA TYR A 339 18.77 20.22 -22.62
C TYR A 339 19.57 19.83 -23.86
N ASP A 340 20.12 20.81 -24.59
CA ASP A 340 21.06 20.59 -25.70
C ASP A 340 22.35 19.86 -25.23
N ILE A 341 22.77 20.07 -23.98
CA ILE A 341 23.90 19.35 -23.37
C ILE A 341 23.54 17.89 -23.07
N VAL A 342 22.33 17.65 -22.56
CA VAL A 342 21.82 16.29 -22.28
C VAL A 342 21.71 15.51 -23.60
N GLN A 343 21.09 16.08 -24.63
CA GLN A 343 20.95 15.44 -25.93
C GLN A 343 22.30 15.20 -26.61
N LYS A 344 23.24 16.16 -26.56
CA LYS A 344 24.60 15.96 -27.10
C LYS A 344 25.36 14.84 -26.40
N ASN A 345 25.21 14.71 -25.07
CA ASN A 345 25.83 13.61 -24.32
C ASN A 345 25.20 12.26 -24.67
N ILE A 346 23.88 12.23 -24.85
CA ILE A 346 23.14 11.05 -25.30
C ILE A 346 23.54 10.65 -26.72
N ASP A 347 23.55 11.59 -27.66
CA ASP A 347 23.92 11.37 -29.07
C ASP A 347 25.37 10.88 -29.18
N HIS A 348 26.30 11.49 -28.46
CA HIS A 348 27.70 11.07 -28.44
C HIS A 348 27.88 9.67 -27.83
N TYR A 349 27.10 9.34 -26.79
CA TYR A 349 27.08 8.00 -26.20
C TYR A 349 26.48 6.97 -27.16
N TRP A 350 25.35 7.29 -27.80
CA TRP A 350 24.70 6.43 -28.78
C TRP A 350 25.60 6.15 -29.98
N GLN A 351 26.30 7.18 -30.48
CA GLN A 351 27.32 7.02 -31.53
C GLN A 351 28.53 6.17 -31.10
N ARG A 352 28.84 6.07 -29.80
CA ARG A 352 29.85 5.13 -29.28
C ARG A 352 29.31 3.71 -29.19
N GLN A 353 28.08 3.53 -28.74
CA GLN A 353 27.43 2.20 -28.67
C GLN A 353 27.18 1.62 -30.08
N LEU A 354 26.79 2.44 -31.05
CA LEU A 354 26.63 2.04 -32.44
C LEU A 354 27.96 1.64 -33.12
N ARG A 355 29.09 2.23 -32.70
CA ARG A 355 30.42 1.85 -33.20
C ARG A 355 30.84 0.43 -32.84
N TYR A 356 30.17 -0.21 -31.87
CA TYR A 356 30.39 -1.60 -31.49
C TYR A 356 29.36 -2.58 -32.10
N ARG A 357 28.46 -2.14 -32.99
CA ARG A 357 27.49 -3.03 -33.66
C ARG A 357 27.94 -3.43 -35.08
N PRO A 358 27.87 -4.72 -35.45
CA PRO A 358 27.74 -5.10 -36.85
C PRO A 358 26.37 -4.63 -37.36
N VAL A 359 26.42 -3.87 -38.45
CA VAL A 359 25.33 -3.41 -39.34
C VAL A 359 23.96 -4.04 -39.06
N PHE A 360 23.05 -3.24 -38.50
CA PHE A 360 21.61 -3.49 -38.59
C PHE A 360 21.21 -3.40 -40.07
N THR A 361 20.71 -4.50 -40.65
CA THR A 361 20.07 -4.45 -41.97
C THR A 361 18.76 -3.68 -41.85
N ASP A 362 18.56 -2.73 -42.76
CA ASP A 362 17.54 -1.66 -42.88
C ASP A 362 16.05 -2.01 -42.66
N ALA A 363 15.67 -3.20 -42.20
CA ALA A 363 14.28 -3.63 -42.12
C ALA A 363 13.51 -3.20 -40.84
N TYR A 364 14.19 -2.70 -39.80
CA TYR A 364 13.58 -2.35 -38.51
C TYR A 364 13.84 -0.92 -38.02
N ALA A 365 14.46 -0.08 -38.86
CA ALA A 365 14.55 1.36 -38.62
C ALA A 365 13.20 2.04 -38.94
N ASN A 366 12.11 1.60 -38.29
CA ASN A 366 10.91 2.40 -38.25
C ASN A 366 11.16 3.58 -37.30
N GLU A 367 10.73 4.76 -37.72
CA GLU A 367 11.01 6.10 -37.17
C GLU A 367 10.65 6.30 -35.68
N ASN A 368 10.04 5.30 -35.01
CA ASN A 368 9.76 5.29 -33.57
C ASN A 368 10.88 4.66 -32.72
N SER A 369 11.96 4.13 -33.33
CA SER A 369 13.03 3.37 -32.64
C SER A 369 14.20 4.21 -32.10
N THR A 370 14.13 5.54 -32.17
CA THR A 370 15.26 6.47 -31.95
C THR A 370 15.24 7.28 -30.65
N ILE A 371 14.12 7.29 -29.90
CA ILE A 371 14.04 8.06 -28.65
C ILE A 371 14.70 7.24 -27.53
N ILE A 372 15.76 7.81 -26.94
CA ILE A 372 16.47 7.22 -25.81
C ILE A 372 15.86 7.76 -24.52
N ASP A 373 15.34 6.86 -23.69
CA ASP A 373 14.81 7.20 -22.38
C ASP A 373 15.91 7.17 -21.33
N ILE A 374 15.75 8.00 -20.31
CA ILE A 374 16.76 8.13 -19.26
C ILE A 374 16.19 7.91 -17.87
N ILE A 375 14.97 8.41 -17.63
CA ILE A 375 14.29 8.27 -16.34
C ILE A 375 13.55 6.94 -16.27
N TRP A 376 12.82 6.58 -17.34
CA TRP A 376 11.94 5.41 -17.35
C TRP A 376 11.92 4.74 -18.73
N PRO A 377 12.25 3.44 -18.86
CA PRO A 377 12.23 2.74 -20.14
C PRO A 377 10.84 2.70 -20.78
N GLN A 378 10.69 3.14 -22.02
CA GLN A 378 9.42 3.03 -22.75
C GLN A 378 9.40 1.93 -23.81
N ALA A 379 10.52 1.27 -24.09
CA ALA A 379 10.53 0.11 -24.98
C ALA A 379 9.94 -1.12 -24.26
N SER A 380 8.99 -1.81 -24.91
CA SER A 380 8.44 -3.08 -24.41
C SER A 380 9.44 -4.22 -24.53
N ASP A 381 10.40 -4.05 -25.43
CA ASP A 381 11.39 -5.04 -25.75
C ASP A 381 12.68 -4.84 -24.96
N MET A 382 13.44 -5.93 -24.84
CA MET A 382 14.82 -5.90 -24.35
C MET A 382 15.79 -6.20 -25.49
N ILE A 383 17.09 -6.04 -25.24
CA ILE A 383 18.11 -6.29 -26.25
C ILE A 383 19.28 -7.09 -25.68
N ARG A 384 19.73 -8.11 -26.41
CA ARG A 384 20.94 -8.86 -26.05
C ARG A 384 22.20 -8.04 -26.32
N ALA A 385 23.32 -8.44 -25.69
CA ALA A 385 24.64 -7.88 -25.98
C ALA A 385 25.00 -7.89 -27.49
N ASN A 386 24.57 -8.92 -28.21
CA ASN A 386 24.80 -9.08 -29.65
C ASN A 386 23.80 -8.29 -30.54
N GLY A 387 22.88 -7.53 -29.95
CA GLY A 387 21.94 -6.66 -30.66
C GLY A 387 20.59 -7.29 -30.99
N ILE A 388 20.34 -8.55 -30.65
CA ILE A 388 19.06 -9.22 -30.89
C ILE A 388 17.98 -8.64 -29.95
N ILE A 389 16.87 -8.16 -30.51
CA ILE A 389 15.71 -7.66 -29.78
C ILE A 389 14.86 -8.83 -29.28
N LEU A 390 14.33 -8.72 -28.07
CA LEU A 390 13.52 -9.72 -27.39
C LEU A 390 12.11 -9.16 -27.16
N HIS A 391 11.14 -9.67 -27.91
CA HIS A 391 9.74 -9.23 -27.90
C HIS A 391 8.88 -9.92 -26.82
N ASP A 392 9.29 -11.11 -26.40
CA ASP A 392 8.62 -11.87 -25.35
C ASP A 392 9.74 -12.64 -24.63
N ALA A 393 10.07 -12.25 -23.41
CA ALA A 393 11.18 -12.85 -22.68
C ALA A 393 10.77 -14.21 -22.10
N LEU A 394 10.30 -15.14 -22.94
CA LEU A 394 10.47 -16.55 -22.67
C LEU A 394 11.98 -16.79 -22.59
N TYR A 395 12.43 -16.96 -21.34
CA TYR A 395 13.73 -17.42 -20.90
C TYR A 395 14.42 -18.27 -21.97
N SER A 396 15.43 -17.70 -22.62
CA SER A 396 16.52 -18.51 -23.13
C SER A 396 17.75 -18.12 -22.34
N ASP A 397 18.35 -19.09 -21.64
CA ASP A 397 19.44 -18.93 -20.68
C ASP A 397 20.78 -18.47 -21.30
N GLU A 398 20.78 -17.90 -22.50
CA GLU A 398 21.98 -17.57 -23.24
C GLU A 398 22.18 -16.06 -23.42
N GLY A 399 23.09 -15.52 -22.61
CA GLY A 399 23.73 -14.22 -22.84
C GLY A 399 23.14 -13.03 -22.09
N GLU A 400 23.88 -11.92 -22.13
CA GLU A 400 23.52 -10.70 -21.38
C GLU A 400 22.38 -9.94 -22.06
N ILE A 401 21.43 -9.46 -21.26
CA ILE A 401 20.23 -8.74 -21.69
C ILE A 401 20.23 -7.33 -21.08
N PHE A 402 19.79 -6.33 -21.84
CA PHE A 402 19.72 -4.92 -21.45
C PHE A 402 18.34 -4.33 -21.81
N TRP A 403 17.94 -3.25 -21.13
CA TRP A 403 16.75 -2.48 -21.52
C TRP A 403 17.01 -1.77 -22.85
N LEU A 404 16.11 -1.97 -23.81
CA LEU A 404 16.22 -1.34 -25.13
C LEU A 404 15.99 0.18 -24.99
N ASN A 405 16.81 0.98 -25.68
CA ASN A 405 16.69 2.43 -25.73
C ASN A 405 16.68 3.14 -24.37
N PHE A 406 17.39 2.60 -23.37
CA PHE A 406 17.46 3.19 -22.03
C PHE A 406 18.90 3.50 -21.61
N LEU A 407 19.10 4.66 -20.97
CA LEU A 407 20.36 5.07 -20.35
C LEU A 407 20.22 5.35 -18.84
N PRO A 408 21.23 5.01 -18.01
CA PRO A 408 22.46 4.31 -18.38
C PRO A 408 22.16 2.89 -18.84
N ARG A 409 23.03 2.33 -19.70
CA ARG A 409 22.85 0.97 -20.21
C ARG A 409 22.85 -0.01 -19.03
N SER A 410 21.66 -0.47 -18.68
CA SER A 410 21.42 -1.28 -17.49
C SER A 410 21.27 -2.74 -17.90
N ARG A 411 21.93 -3.64 -17.16
CA ARG A 411 21.87 -5.10 -17.40
C ARG A 411 20.71 -5.71 -16.63
N LYS A 412 19.94 -6.59 -17.26
CA LYS A 412 18.89 -7.35 -16.58
C LYS A 412 19.52 -8.35 -15.62
N THR A 413 19.24 -8.16 -14.33
CA THR A 413 19.80 -8.97 -13.23
C THR A 413 18.75 -9.85 -12.54
N LYS A 414 17.46 -9.63 -12.79
CA LYS A 414 16.33 -10.33 -12.16
C LYS A 414 15.34 -10.88 -13.19
N GLY A 415 14.45 -11.76 -12.74
CA GLY A 415 13.56 -12.56 -13.59
C GLY A 415 12.25 -11.89 -14.01
N ASP A 416 11.90 -10.74 -13.42
CA ASP A 416 10.59 -10.13 -13.68
C ASP A 416 10.43 -9.67 -15.13
N TRP A 417 9.21 -9.85 -15.65
CA TRP A 417 8.84 -9.49 -17.02
C TRP A 417 8.33 -8.03 -17.10
N TYR A 418 8.01 -7.51 -18.28
CA TYR A 418 7.50 -6.15 -18.49
C TYR A 418 8.53 -5.03 -18.23
N PRO A 419 9.47 -4.81 -19.17
CA PRO A 419 10.54 -3.79 -19.02
C PRO A 419 10.03 -2.37 -18.72
N GLN A 420 8.81 -2.07 -19.17
CA GLN A 420 8.13 -0.78 -18.96
C GLN A 420 7.47 -0.67 -17.58
N ASN A 421 7.10 -1.78 -16.93
CA ASN A 421 6.44 -1.77 -15.61
C ASN A 421 7.43 -2.09 -14.48
N HIS A 422 8.45 -2.89 -14.77
CA HIS A 422 9.52 -3.30 -13.85
C HIS A 422 10.87 -2.79 -14.38
N PRO A 423 11.11 -1.47 -14.26
CA PRO A 423 12.28 -0.80 -14.81
C PRO A 423 13.57 -1.14 -14.04
N PRO A 424 14.76 -0.79 -14.57
CA PRO A 424 16.02 -1.09 -13.89
C PRO A 424 16.24 -0.22 -12.65
N TRP A 425 17.25 -0.60 -11.86
CA TRP A 425 17.66 0.10 -10.64
C TRP A 425 17.83 1.62 -10.79
N ALA A 426 18.30 2.09 -11.96
CA ALA A 426 18.48 3.52 -12.23
C ALA A 426 17.15 4.29 -12.14
N THR A 427 16.06 3.71 -12.65
CA THR A 427 14.72 4.30 -12.53
C THR A 427 14.25 4.35 -11.08
N HIS A 428 14.49 3.30 -10.30
CA HIS A 428 14.17 3.32 -8.86
C HIS A 428 14.91 4.46 -8.13
N GLN A 429 16.15 4.75 -8.52
CA GLN A 429 16.89 5.87 -7.96
C GLN A 429 16.36 7.23 -8.40
N TYR A 430 16.00 7.40 -9.68
CA TYR A 430 15.36 8.63 -10.16
C TYR A 430 14.04 8.91 -9.43
N VAL A 431 13.21 7.89 -9.22
CA VAL A 431 11.97 8.00 -8.45
C VAL A 431 12.24 8.35 -6.99
N ALA A 432 13.20 7.67 -6.35
CA ALA A 432 13.57 7.98 -4.97
C ALA A 432 14.04 9.44 -4.81
N ASP A 433 14.85 9.93 -5.75
CA ASP A 433 15.34 11.31 -5.73
C ASP A 433 14.19 12.30 -5.98
N ALA A 434 13.26 12.00 -6.88
CA ALA A 434 12.09 12.85 -7.13
C ALA A 434 11.13 12.91 -5.94
N VAL A 435 10.89 11.77 -5.27
CA VAL A 435 10.08 11.74 -4.05
C VAL A 435 10.77 12.48 -2.91
N MET A 436 12.09 12.37 -2.77
CA MET A 436 12.85 13.14 -1.78
C MET A 436 12.70 14.65 -2.03
N HIS A 437 12.86 15.09 -3.28
CA HIS A 437 12.68 16.49 -3.67
C HIS A 437 11.27 16.99 -3.33
N ALA A 438 10.24 16.17 -3.60
CA ALA A 438 8.86 16.47 -3.23
C ALA A 438 8.66 16.63 -1.73
N LEU A 439 9.22 15.72 -0.90
CA LEU A 439 9.15 15.85 0.55
C LEU A 439 9.87 17.12 1.04
N LEU A 440 11.03 17.46 0.46
CA LEU A 440 11.73 18.70 0.78
C LEU A 440 10.92 19.93 0.39
N ARG A 441 10.27 19.94 -0.78
CA ARG A 441 9.37 21.03 -1.20
C ARG A 441 8.18 21.17 -0.25
N VAL A 442 7.56 20.06 0.16
CA VAL A 442 6.49 20.04 1.18
C VAL A 442 6.98 20.67 2.48
N VAL A 443 8.19 20.32 2.94
CA VAL A 443 8.78 20.91 4.15
C VAL A 443 9.04 22.41 3.96
N ASN A 444 9.64 22.79 2.84
CA ASN A 444 9.99 24.16 2.51
C ASN A 444 8.76 25.09 2.51
N VAL A 445 7.67 24.63 1.88
CA VAL A 445 6.36 25.30 1.87
C VAL A 445 5.72 25.29 3.26
N GLY A 446 5.73 24.15 3.96
CA GLY A 446 5.18 24.02 5.31
C GLY A 446 5.85 24.91 6.35
N LEU A 447 7.14 25.23 6.18
CA LEU A 447 7.87 26.18 7.02
C LEU A 447 7.72 27.64 6.57
N GLY A 448 7.24 27.90 5.35
CA GLY A 448 7.22 29.23 4.76
C GLY A 448 8.60 29.77 4.37
N CYS A 449 9.54 28.90 3.98
CA CYS A 449 10.92 29.32 3.67
C CYS A 449 11.06 30.10 2.36
N ASP A 450 10.12 29.94 1.41
CA ASP A 450 10.23 30.54 0.07
C ASP A 450 9.97 32.05 0.03
N GLY A 451 9.53 32.68 1.13
CA GLY A 451 9.29 34.14 1.18
C GLY A 451 8.26 34.68 0.17
N GLN A 452 7.68 33.82 -0.67
CA GLN A 452 6.59 34.15 -1.57
C GLN A 452 5.29 34.19 -0.78
N ASP A 453 4.88 35.40 -0.44
CA ASP A 453 3.52 35.74 -0.02
C ASP A 453 2.47 35.56 -1.17
N ASP A 454 2.88 35.05 -2.33
CA ASP A 454 2.09 34.89 -3.57
C ASP A 454 1.28 33.58 -3.68
N TYR A 455 1.11 32.85 -2.58
CA TYR A 455 0.00 31.89 -2.53
C TYR A 455 -1.29 32.70 -2.39
N ASN A 456 -2.01 32.87 -3.50
CA ASN A 456 -3.31 33.52 -3.60
C ASN A 456 -4.10 33.38 -2.30
N GLU A 457 -4.46 34.50 -1.69
CA GLU A 457 -5.29 34.58 -0.47
C GLU A 457 -6.60 33.78 -0.56
N ASP A 458 -7.04 33.41 -1.77
CA ASP A 458 -8.17 32.51 -1.98
C ASP A 458 -7.98 31.11 -1.35
N ASP A 459 -6.75 30.64 -1.15
CA ASP A 459 -6.47 29.37 -0.47
C ASP A 459 -6.23 29.53 1.06
N ARG A 460 -6.11 30.77 1.54
CA ARG A 460 -6.19 31.09 2.99
C ARG A 460 -7.65 31.15 3.47
N GLY A 461 -8.61 31.37 2.56
CA GLY A 461 -10.05 31.43 2.84
C GLY A 461 -10.73 30.09 3.19
N THR A 462 -10.09 28.96 2.90
CA THR A 462 -10.63 27.60 3.19
C THR A 462 -10.16 27.04 4.53
N THR A 463 -9.50 27.84 5.37
CA THR A 463 -9.05 27.45 6.72
C THR A 463 -10.18 27.14 7.71
N GLY A 464 -11.43 27.48 7.37
CA GLY A 464 -12.63 27.10 8.17
C GLY A 464 -13.70 26.29 7.44
N MET A 465 -13.68 26.21 6.10
CA MET A 465 -14.75 25.56 5.29
C MET A 465 -14.28 24.47 4.31
N GLY A 466 -12.96 24.29 4.08
CA GLY A 466 -12.45 23.47 2.96
C GLY A 466 -12.26 21.97 3.21
N TYR A 467 -12.20 21.53 4.48
CA TYR A 467 -12.02 20.11 4.78
C TYR A 467 -13.30 19.28 4.57
N SER A 468 -14.46 19.85 4.93
CA SER A 468 -15.76 19.20 4.71
C SER A 468 -16.18 19.25 3.24
N SER A 469 -16.01 20.40 2.57
CA SER A 469 -16.48 20.59 1.19
C SER A 469 -15.73 19.73 0.17
N SER A 470 -14.42 19.49 0.34
CA SER A 470 -13.63 18.63 -0.55
C SER A 470 -13.98 17.14 -0.41
N LEU A 471 -14.41 16.69 0.78
CA LEU A 471 -14.94 15.35 0.99
C LEU A 471 -16.43 15.22 0.64
N GLU A 472 -17.17 16.32 0.56
CA GLU A 472 -18.58 16.32 0.13
C GLU A 472 -18.71 16.17 -1.39
N ASN A 473 -17.85 16.85 -2.15
CA ASN A 473 -17.76 16.70 -3.60
C ASN A 473 -16.82 15.54 -3.98
N THR A 474 -17.13 14.89 -5.09
CA THR A 474 -16.35 13.75 -5.63
C THR A 474 -15.93 14.05 -7.06
N VAL A 475 -14.78 13.50 -7.48
CA VAL A 475 -14.33 13.57 -8.87
C VAL A 475 -15.12 12.56 -9.70
N SER A 476 -15.25 11.34 -9.21
CA SER A 476 -16.12 10.33 -9.80
C SER A 476 -17.59 10.51 -9.41
N PRO A 477 -18.55 10.00 -10.20
CA PRO A 477 -19.94 9.93 -9.80
C PRO A 477 -20.08 9.23 -8.44
N LYS A 478 -20.90 9.81 -7.56
CA LYS A 478 -21.00 9.38 -6.16
C LYS A 478 -21.47 7.93 -6.02
N ASP A 479 -22.42 7.50 -6.84
CA ASP A 479 -22.93 6.13 -6.88
C ASP A 479 -21.85 5.11 -7.27
N VAL A 480 -21.00 5.47 -8.23
CA VAL A 480 -19.85 4.65 -8.66
C VAL A 480 -18.80 4.60 -7.55
N LEU A 481 -18.50 5.73 -6.91
CA LEU A 481 -17.57 5.78 -5.79
C LEU A 481 -18.07 5.02 -4.56
N ASP A 482 -19.36 5.11 -4.24
CA ASP A 482 -19.97 4.41 -3.11
C ASP A 482 -19.99 2.88 -3.33
N SER A 483 -19.79 2.41 -4.57
CA SER A 483 -19.58 0.99 -4.88
C SER A 483 -18.17 0.47 -4.50
N CYS A 484 -17.19 1.36 -4.37
CA CYS A 484 -15.83 1.04 -3.88
C CYS A 484 -15.84 0.90 -2.35
N PHE A 485 -16.36 -0.23 -1.86
CA PHE A 485 -16.55 -0.47 -0.45
C PHE A 485 -15.24 -0.55 0.35
N ILE A 486 -15.12 0.29 1.39
CA ILE A 486 -14.06 0.22 2.40
C ILE A 486 -14.68 -0.08 3.75
N CYS A 487 -14.21 -1.13 4.41
CA CYS A 487 -14.68 -1.48 5.73
C CYS A 487 -14.10 -0.57 6.82
N ARG A 488 -14.91 0.36 7.34
CA ARG A 488 -14.52 1.21 8.48
C ARG A 488 -14.82 0.58 9.83
N SER A 489 -15.96 -0.11 9.89
CA SER A 489 -16.53 -0.63 11.12
C SER A 489 -16.91 -2.09 10.89
N PRO A 490 -15.99 -3.03 11.12
CA PRO A 490 -16.27 -4.45 10.94
C PRO A 490 -17.44 -4.88 11.82
N THR A 491 -18.29 -5.77 11.30
CA THR A 491 -19.39 -6.40 12.05
C THR A 491 -18.85 -7.32 13.14
N THR A 492 -17.75 -8.02 12.84
CA THR A 492 -16.98 -8.80 13.82
C THR A 492 -15.50 -8.53 13.63
N LYS A 493 -14.79 -8.32 14.74
CA LYS A 493 -13.33 -8.22 14.77
C LYS A 493 -12.79 -9.06 15.91
N ILE A 494 -11.97 -10.05 15.58
CA ILE A 494 -11.25 -10.88 16.53
C ILE A 494 -9.79 -10.50 16.43
N ASP A 495 -9.23 -9.95 17.50
CA ASP A 495 -7.89 -9.35 17.50
C ASP A 495 -7.07 -9.85 18.70
N ALA A 496 -5.96 -10.53 18.42
CA ALA A 496 -5.08 -11.08 19.42
C ALA A 496 -4.39 -10.01 20.29
N LYS A 497 -4.27 -8.75 19.83
CA LYS A 497 -3.65 -7.66 20.59
C LYS A 497 -4.57 -7.06 21.64
N SER A 498 -5.88 -7.22 21.46
CA SER A 498 -6.90 -6.61 22.32
C SER A 498 -7.70 -7.68 23.04
N PRO A 499 -7.17 -8.28 24.13
CA PRO A 499 -7.91 -9.26 24.92
C PRO A 499 -9.25 -8.72 25.43
N HIS A 500 -9.43 -7.39 25.53
CA HIS A 500 -10.70 -6.76 25.88
C HIS A 500 -11.78 -6.85 24.78
N HIS A 501 -11.41 -6.97 23.50
CA HIS A 501 -12.35 -7.36 22.43
C HIS A 501 -12.61 -8.88 22.42
N VAL A 502 -11.74 -9.66 23.05
CA VAL A 502 -11.95 -11.07 23.37
C VAL A 502 -12.70 -11.23 24.71
N ALA A 503 -12.87 -10.18 25.52
CA ALA A 503 -13.49 -10.28 26.86
C ALA A 503 -15.01 -10.52 26.85
N GLY A 504 -15.65 -10.51 25.68
CA GLY A 504 -17.00 -11.04 25.44
C GLY A 504 -17.04 -12.37 24.69
N HIS A 505 -15.86 -12.92 24.35
CA HIS A 505 -15.68 -14.07 23.49
C HIS A 505 -14.72 -15.07 24.14
N SER A 506 -15.23 -16.14 24.75
CA SER A 506 -14.38 -17.21 25.29
C SER A 506 -13.45 -17.75 24.20
N VAL A 507 -12.19 -17.99 24.55
CA VAL A 507 -11.31 -18.90 23.79
C VAL A 507 -11.51 -20.27 24.40
N VAL A 508 -11.92 -21.25 23.59
CA VAL A 508 -12.11 -22.62 24.09
C VAL A 508 -11.22 -23.60 23.37
N ASP A 509 -10.61 -24.48 24.14
CA ASP A 509 -9.83 -25.59 23.65
C ASP A 509 -10.65 -26.89 23.70
N PHE A 510 -11.15 -27.31 22.53
CA PHE A 510 -11.93 -28.55 22.39
C PHE A 510 -11.04 -29.81 22.35
N THR A 511 -9.71 -29.68 22.47
CA THR A 511 -8.81 -30.84 22.59
C THR A 511 -8.82 -31.44 24.00
N SER A 512 -9.39 -30.73 24.98
CA SER A 512 -9.53 -31.18 26.38
C SER A 512 -10.88 -31.90 26.62
N THR A 513 -10.92 -32.84 27.57
CA THR A 513 -12.06 -33.75 27.80
C THR A 513 -13.28 -33.11 28.50
N GLU A 514 -13.24 -31.82 28.84
CA GLU A 514 -14.33 -31.10 29.50
C GLU A 514 -14.82 -29.95 28.61
N THR A 515 -15.90 -30.18 27.85
CA THR A 515 -16.53 -29.17 27.00
C THR A 515 -17.87 -28.76 27.59
N HIS A 516 -18.09 -27.47 27.83
CA HIS A 516 -19.37 -26.92 28.26
C HIS A 516 -20.23 -26.50 27.05
N GLU A 517 -21.56 -26.54 27.17
CA GLU A 517 -22.48 -26.19 26.06
C GLU A 517 -22.24 -24.77 25.50
N ASN A 518 -21.77 -23.82 26.33
CA ASN A 518 -21.49 -22.45 25.90
C ASN A 518 -20.22 -22.31 25.05
N ASP A 519 -19.36 -23.33 25.03
CA ASP A 519 -18.07 -23.27 24.36
C ASP A 519 -18.20 -23.26 22.85
N TYR A 520 -19.28 -23.83 22.33
CA TYR A 520 -19.54 -23.89 20.89
C TYR A 520 -19.80 -22.53 20.26
N LEU A 521 -20.14 -21.51 21.07
CA LEU A 521 -20.35 -20.13 20.64
C LEU A 521 -19.11 -19.23 20.84
N ALA A 522 -18.01 -19.79 21.34
CA ALA A 522 -16.71 -19.11 21.44
C ALA A 522 -16.34 -18.45 20.11
N ALA A 523 -15.83 -17.22 20.12
CA ALA A 523 -15.39 -16.58 18.86
C ALA A 523 -14.11 -17.22 18.33
N VAL A 524 -13.28 -17.79 19.22
CA VAL A 524 -12.08 -18.52 18.84
C VAL A 524 -12.11 -19.89 19.50
N ALA A 525 -11.83 -20.93 18.74
CA ALA A 525 -11.64 -22.25 19.33
C ALA A 525 -10.58 -23.07 18.64
N VAL A 526 -9.77 -23.76 19.44
CA VAL A 526 -8.84 -24.77 18.98
C VAL A 526 -9.64 -26.06 18.80
N THR A 527 -9.73 -26.53 17.57
CA THR A 527 -10.50 -27.75 17.24
C THR A 527 -9.60 -28.95 16.97
N CYS A 528 -8.31 -28.71 16.71
CA CYS A 528 -7.28 -29.74 16.69
C CYS A 528 -5.89 -29.16 16.99
N GLY A 529 -5.02 -29.95 17.62
CA GLY A 529 -3.59 -29.64 17.72
C GLY A 529 -3.21 -28.67 18.82
N ASP A 530 -2.23 -27.80 18.54
CA ASP A 530 -1.43 -27.07 19.55
C ASP A 530 -1.59 -25.55 19.51
N TRP A 531 -2.66 -25.03 18.90
CA TRP A 531 -2.86 -23.60 18.80
C TRP A 531 -2.91 -22.94 20.18
N GLN A 532 -2.09 -21.92 20.36
CA GLN A 532 -1.98 -21.19 21.62
C GLN A 532 -1.92 -19.70 21.37
N TRP A 533 -2.58 -18.92 22.23
CA TRP A 533 -2.39 -17.48 22.24
C TRP A 533 -1.05 -17.16 22.88
N ILE A 534 -0.17 -16.47 22.14
CA ILE A 534 1.16 -16.10 22.60
C ILE A 534 1.45 -14.64 22.33
N THR A 535 2.33 -14.06 23.13
CA THR A 535 2.98 -12.78 22.84
C THR A 535 4.48 -13.04 22.69
N ASP A 536 5.04 -12.66 21.55
CA ASP A 536 6.47 -12.89 21.28
C ASP A 536 7.37 -11.88 22.01
N SER A 537 8.69 -12.08 21.93
CA SER A 537 9.68 -11.18 22.54
C SER A 537 9.67 -9.75 22.00
N ARG A 538 8.97 -9.50 20.88
CA ARG A 538 8.75 -8.17 20.29
C ARG A 538 7.39 -7.59 20.67
N ASN A 539 6.74 -8.14 21.70
CA ASN A 539 5.43 -7.77 22.19
C ASN A 539 4.32 -7.88 21.12
N ARG A 540 4.45 -8.85 20.20
CA ARG A 540 3.42 -9.11 19.19
C ARG A 540 2.58 -10.29 19.60
N SER A 541 1.31 -10.04 19.87
CA SER A 541 0.33 -11.06 20.22
C SER A 541 -0.26 -11.73 18.98
N GLY A 542 -0.58 -13.01 19.09
CA GLY A 542 -1.22 -13.82 18.04
C GLY A 542 -1.49 -15.25 18.50
N TRP A 543 -2.42 -15.93 17.84
CA TRP A 543 -2.58 -17.37 17.97
C TRP A 543 -1.53 -18.05 17.12
N GLN A 544 -0.71 -18.90 17.72
CA GLN A 544 0.38 -19.61 17.07
C GLN A 544 0.17 -21.11 17.14
N SER A 545 0.56 -21.81 16.08
CA SER A 545 0.76 -23.26 16.07
C SER A 545 2.18 -23.57 15.61
N ASP A 546 2.79 -24.60 16.20
CA ASP A 546 4.09 -25.13 15.80
C ASP A 546 3.98 -26.59 15.29
N ARG A 547 2.76 -27.14 15.21
CA ARG A 547 2.51 -28.55 14.85
C ARG A 547 1.68 -28.70 13.59
N GLN A 548 2.12 -29.59 12.71
CA GLN A 548 1.38 -30.00 11.53
C GLN A 548 0.01 -30.61 11.90
N GLY A 549 -1.01 -30.25 11.14
CA GLY A 549 -2.39 -30.71 11.31
C GLY A 549 -3.17 -29.96 12.39
N SER A 550 -2.58 -28.97 13.06
CA SER A 550 -3.29 -28.14 14.03
C SER A 550 -4.34 -27.27 13.34
N LEU A 551 -5.52 -27.15 13.94
CA LEU A 551 -6.69 -26.45 13.40
C LEU A 551 -7.31 -25.50 14.44
N ILE A 552 -7.47 -24.23 14.07
CA ILE A 552 -8.17 -23.21 14.86
C ILE A 552 -9.32 -22.63 14.07
N ARG A 553 -10.40 -22.27 14.75
CA ARG A 553 -11.62 -21.71 14.18
C ARG A 553 -11.91 -20.34 14.76
N PHE A 554 -12.23 -19.40 13.86
CA PHE A 554 -12.68 -18.05 14.16
C PHE A 554 -14.13 -17.89 13.69
N ARG A 555 -15.06 -17.66 14.62
CA ARG A 555 -16.48 -17.45 14.30
C ARG A 555 -16.78 -15.97 14.13
N LEU A 556 -17.15 -15.60 12.91
CA LEU A 556 -17.43 -14.23 12.51
C LEU A 556 -18.93 -14.04 12.32
N LYS A 557 -19.55 -13.14 13.08
CA LYS A 557 -20.92 -12.71 12.81
C LYS A 557 -20.93 -11.82 11.57
N ILE A 558 -21.87 -12.07 10.67
CA ILE A 558 -22.08 -11.29 9.45
C ILE A 558 -23.49 -10.69 9.43
N ASN A 559 -23.73 -9.75 8.50
CA ASN A 559 -25.07 -9.25 8.25
C ASN A 559 -25.78 -10.19 7.24
N SER A 560 -26.90 -10.79 7.62
CA SER A 560 -27.65 -11.69 6.72
C SER A 560 -28.20 -11.01 5.47
N ASP A 561 -28.33 -9.67 5.48
CA ASP A 561 -28.87 -8.88 4.37
C ASP A 561 -27.78 -8.34 3.43
N LYS A 562 -26.50 -8.56 3.74
CA LYS A 562 -25.37 -8.06 2.93
C LYS A 562 -24.30 -9.14 2.77
N LEU A 563 -23.73 -9.24 1.57
CA LEU A 563 -22.64 -10.18 1.33
C LEU A 563 -21.37 -9.73 2.08
N PRO A 564 -20.71 -10.64 2.82
CA PRO A 564 -19.58 -10.25 3.63
C PRO A 564 -18.28 -10.20 2.83
N THR A 565 -17.40 -9.25 3.20
CA THR A 565 -15.97 -9.26 2.91
C THR A 565 -15.20 -9.62 4.16
N LEU A 566 -14.38 -10.66 4.10
CA LEU A 566 -13.61 -11.15 5.25
C LEU A 566 -12.14 -10.77 5.09
N SER A 567 -11.42 -10.60 6.19
CA SER A 567 -9.97 -10.49 6.15
C SER A 567 -9.27 -11.27 7.26
N LEU A 568 -8.05 -11.69 6.98
CA LEU A 568 -7.17 -12.45 7.88
C LEU A 568 -5.79 -11.78 7.88
N THR A 569 -5.35 -11.32 9.05
CA THR A 569 -3.98 -10.85 9.27
C THR A 569 -3.14 -11.94 9.92
N TYR A 570 -2.08 -12.37 9.26
CA TYR A 570 -1.19 -13.43 9.71
C TYR A 570 0.28 -13.05 9.53
N MET A 571 1.17 -13.78 10.18
CA MET A 571 2.60 -13.51 10.16
C MET A 571 3.25 -14.25 8.98
N LYS A 572 3.76 -13.51 8.01
CA LYS A 572 4.33 -14.04 6.74
C LYS A 572 5.85 -14.21 6.76
N SER A 573 6.54 -13.57 7.71
CA SER A 573 7.99 -13.46 7.66
C SER A 573 8.58 -13.73 9.03
N HIS A 574 9.31 -14.85 9.15
CA HIS A 574 10.27 -15.23 10.19
C HIS A 574 10.83 -16.60 9.76
N GLU A 575 12.11 -16.86 9.97
CA GLU A 575 12.84 -18.05 9.45
C GLU A 575 12.19 -19.41 9.78
N THR A 576 11.39 -19.46 10.84
CA THR A 576 10.71 -20.68 11.31
C THR A 576 9.26 -20.79 10.82
N PHE A 577 8.76 -19.79 10.08
CA PHE A 577 7.35 -19.73 9.70
C PHE A 577 7.10 -20.44 8.37
N GLY A 578 5.95 -21.10 8.26
CA GLY A 578 5.55 -21.81 7.05
C GLY A 578 4.18 -21.41 6.56
N ASN A 579 3.67 -22.21 5.65
CA ASN A 579 2.41 -21.95 4.98
C ASN A 579 1.26 -22.19 5.96
N LEU A 580 0.14 -21.49 5.76
CA LEU A 580 -1.13 -21.78 6.43
C LEU A 580 -2.20 -22.09 5.41
N MET A 581 -3.23 -22.84 5.80
CA MET A 581 -4.40 -23.10 4.96
C MET A 581 -5.65 -22.50 5.57
N VAL A 582 -6.49 -21.85 4.75
CA VAL A 582 -7.75 -21.25 5.18
C VAL A 582 -8.92 -21.96 4.52
N ALA A 583 -9.92 -22.32 5.32
CA ALA A 583 -11.20 -22.83 4.86
C ALA A 583 -12.35 -22.05 5.51
N PHE A 584 -13.51 -22.02 4.85
CA PHE A 584 -14.71 -21.40 5.39
C PHE A 584 -15.86 -22.39 5.52
N ARG A 585 -16.73 -22.08 6.47
CA ARG A 585 -18.05 -22.68 6.55
C ARG A 585 -19.10 -21.64 6.91
N ALA A 586 -20.13 -21.54 6.08
CA ALA A 586 -21.34 -20.80 6.43
C ALA A 586 -22.15 -21.54 7.49
N VAL A 587 -22.54 -20.82 8.54
CA VAL A 587 -23.37 -21.31 9.65
C VAL A 587 -24.71 -20.56 9.63
N SER A 588 -25.81 -21.29 9.47
CA SER A 588 -27.15 -20.70 9.51
C SER A 588 -27.62 -20.38 10.92
N ARG A 589 -28.66 -19.55 11.07
CA ARG A 589 -29.30 -19.30 12.39
C ARG A 589 -29.75 -20.61 13.05
N LYS A 590 -30.35 -21.50 12.25
CA LYS A 590 -30.76 -22.82 12.69
C LYS A 590 -29.57 -23.63 13.22
N GLU A 591 -28.48 -23.71 12.45
CA GLU A 591 -27.27 -24.43 12.85
C GLU A 591 -26.62 -23.82 14.11
N ALA A 592 -26.61 -22.49 14.22
CA ALA A 592 -26.12 -21.78 15.41
C ALA A 592 -26.96 -22.05 16.67
N SER A 593 -28.25 -22.34 16.50
CA SER A 593 -29.17 -22.70 17.59
C SER A 593 -29.16 -24.19 17.97
N THR A 594 -28.61 -25.06 17.13
CA THR A 594 -28.49 -26.50 17.40
C THR A 594 -27.18 -26.83 18.14
N LEU A 595 -27.28 -27.55 19.26
CA LEU A 595 -26.13 -27.99 20.06
C LEU A 595 -25.93 -29.52 19.97
N PRO A 596 -24.70 -30.01 19.73
CA PRO A 596 -23.52 -29.25 19.31
C PRO A 596 -23.59 -28.88 17.82
N PRO A 597 -23.19 -27.67 17.41
CA PRO A 597 -23.01 -27.36 16.00
C PRO A 597 -21.92 -28.29 15.45
N THR A 598 -22.08 -28.74 14.20
CA THR A 598 -21.01 -29.49 13.54
C THR A 598 -19.78 -28.57 13.50
N LEU A 599 -18.60 -29.05 13.89
CA LEU A 599 -17.33 -28.32 13.83
C LEU A 599 -16.33 -29.17 13.04
N LEU A 600 -15.41 -28.52 12.34
CA LEU A 600 -14.28 -29.25 11.76
C LEU A 600 -13.29 -29.59 12.86
N GLY A 601 -12.95 -30.88 12.99
CA GLY A 601 -12.04 -31.40 14.00
C GLY A 601 -10.80 -32.06 13.41
N CYS A 602 -10.07 -32.83 14.23
CA CYS A 602 -8.89 -33.56 13.78
C CYS A 602 -9.16 -34.52 12.61
N ASP A 603 -10.34 -35.16 12.58
CA ASP A 603 -10.73 -36.09 11.51
C ASP A 603 -10.99 -35.40 10.16
N ASP A 604 -11.04 -34.07 10.14
CA ASP A 604 -11.24 -33.27 8.94
C ASP A 604 -9.94 -32.68 8.38
N VAL A 605 -8.83 -32.79 9.11
CA VAL A 605 -7.52 -32.25 8.67
C VAL A 605 -7.13 -32.83 7.31
N ASP A 606 -7.25 -34.15 7.14
CA ASP A 606 -6.97 -34.83 5.87
C ASP A 606 -7.99 -34.50 4.76
N LYS A 607 -9.14 -33.94 5.14
CA LYS A 607 -10.19 -33.49 4.21
C LYS A 607 -9.98 -32.06 3.75
N ILE A 608 -9.18 -31.26 4.45
CA ILE A 608 -8.80 -29.92 4.02
C ILE A 608 -7.75 -30.08 2.91
N LYS A 609 -8.15 -29.81 1.67
CA LYS A 609 -7.23 -29.86 0.51
C LYS A 609 -7.10 -28.49 -0.11
N ASP A 610 -5.86 -28.18 -0.49
CA ASP A 610 -5.55 -26.99 -1.26
C ASP A 610 -6.28 -27.07 -2.60
N LEU A 611 -6.82 -25.94 -3.04
CA LEU A 611 -7.39 -25.81 -4.37
C LEU A 611 -6.31 -25.90 -5.48
N GLY A 612 -5.02 -25.96 -5.11
CA GLY A 612 -3.88 -26.16 -6.00
C GLY A 612 -3.32 -24.85 -6.58
N GLU A 613 -2.13 -24.93 -7.19
CA GLU A 613 -1.48 -23.86 -7.96
C GLU A 613 -2.05 -23.74 -9.39
N GLU A 614 -1.87 -22.56 -9.98
CA GLU A 614 -2.39 -22.06 -11.26
C GLU A 614 -2.31 -23.05 -12.44
N GLY A 615 -3.36 -23.07 -13.27
CA GLY A 615 -3.34 -23.73 -14.58
C GLY A 615 -4.66 -24.31 -15.12
N ALA A 616 -5.74 -24.36 -14.32
CA ALA A 616 -7.01 -24.96 -14.73
C ALA A 616 -8.25 -24.06 -14.55
N PHE A 617 -8.05 -22.74 -14.52
CA PHE A 617 -9.12 -21.76 -14.29
C PHE A 617 -9.65 -21.19 -15.61
N GLU A 618 -10.32 -22.03 -16.42
CA GLU A 618 -11.46 -21.51 -17.17
C GLU A 618 -12.57 -21.24 -16.16
N ILE A 619 -13.35 -20.16 -16.35
CA ILE A 619 -14.53 -19.81 -15.54
C ILE A 619 -15.44 -21.05 -15.45
N GLY A 620 -15.31 -21.83 -14.36
CA GLY A 620 -15.81 -23.21 -14.27
C GLY A 620 -14.81 -24.31 -13.84
N GLY A 621 -13.59 -23.95 -13.41
CA GLY A 621 -12.44 -24.82 -13.14
C GLY A 621 -12.70 -26.19 -12.48
N ILE A 622 -11.83 -27.16 -12.79
CA ILE A 622 -11.96 -28.57 -12.37
C ILE A 622 -11.59 -28.72 -10.90
N TYR A 623 -12.57 -28.52 -10.03
CA TYR A 623 -12.44 -28.83 -8.62
C TYR A 623 -12.38 -30.34 -8.39
N SER A 624 -11.80 -30.76 -7.25
CA SER A 624 -12.10 -32.09 -6.73
C SER A 624 -13.63 -32.23 -6.65
N LYS A 625 -14.16 -33.14 -7.48
CA LYS A 625 -15.59 -33.50 -7.48
C LYS A 625 -15.96 -34.33 -6.26
N ASP A 626 -14.97 -34.71 -5.44
CA ASP A 626 -15.19 -35.46 -4.23
C ASP A 626 -15.87 -34.56 -3.17
N PRO A 627 -17.15 -34.80 -2.86
CA PRO A 627 -17.88 -34.00 -1.89
C PRO A 627 -17.38 -34.18 -0.45
N SER A 628 -16.48 -35.14 -0.20
CA SER A 628 -15.86 -35.34 1.11
C SER A 628 -14.72 -34.36 1.38
N MET A 629 -14.23 -33.64 0.37
CA MET A 629 -13.14 -32.68 0.51
C MET A 629 -13.67 -31.28 0.86
N ILE A 630 -12.94 -30.59 1.73
CA ILE A 630 -13.23 -29.23 2.18
C ILE A 630 -12.39 -28.25 1.37
N PRO A 631 -13.02 -27.32 0.61
CA PRO A 631 -12.28 -26.30 -0.13
C PRO A 631 -11.45 -25.43 0.80
N ALA A 632 -10.17 -25.23 0.46
CA ALA A 632 -9.27 -24.37 1.21
C ALA A 632 -8.24 -23.69 0.29
N LEU A 633 -7.62 -22.63 0.78
CA LEU A 633 -6.52 -21.93 0.11
C LEU A 633 -5.27 -21.96 0.97
N MET A 634 -4.15 -22.34 0.37
CA MET A 634 -2.84 -22.21 0.98
C MET A 634 -2.28 -20.79 0.79
N PHE A 635 -1.70 -20.24 1.86
CA PHE A 635 -1.00 -18.98 1.88
C PHE A 635 0.40 -19.16 2.42
N GLU A 636 1.38 -18.55 1.77
CA GLU A 636 2.80 -18.74 2.06
C GLU A 636 3.26 -17.93 3.28
N GLY A 637 4.24 -18.45 4.02
CA GLY A 637 4.77 -17.81 5.23
C GLY A 637 6.29 -17.78 5.37
N ASN A 638 7.05 -17.97 4.30
CA ASN A 638 8.51 -18.07 4.34
C ASN A 638 9.24 -16.90 3.66
N ILE A 639 9.02 -15.66 4.14
CA ILE A 639 9.91 -14.54 3.75
C ILE A 639 11.07 -14.45 4.76
N PRO A 640 12.35 -14.65 4.36
CA PRO A 640 13.47 -14.83 5.29
C PRO A 640 13.90 -13.57 6.08
N LYS A 641 13.63 -12.37 5.57
CA LYS A 641 14.39 -11.17 6.00
C LYS A 641 13.69 -10.25 7.00
N TYR A 642 12.38 -10.36 7.19
CA TYR A 642 11.63 -9.44 8.05
C TYR A 642 10.66 -10.15 8.96
N SER A 643 9.90 -9.37 9.72
CA SER A 643 8.86 -9.91 10.58
C SER A 643 7.57 -9.18 10.35
N LEU A 644 6.92 -9.57 9.25
CA LEU A 644 5.84 -8.88 8.57
C LEU A 644 4.51 -9.56 8.87
N TRP A 645 3.51 -8.72 9.13
CA TRP A 645 2.12 -9.12 9.10
C TRP A 645 1.58 -8.87 7.70
N GLU A 646 0.97 -9.88 7.10
CA GLU A 646 0.23 -9.75 5.85
C GLU A 646 -1.26 -9.81 6.16
N THR A 647 -2.05 -9.03 5.44
CA THR A 647 -3.52 -9.08 5.53
C THR A 647 -4.09 -9.57 4.21
N ILE A 648 -4.72 -10.72 4.26
CA ILE A 648 -5.44 -11.33 3.15
C ILE A 648 -6.90 -10.91 3.21
N VAL A 649 -7.51 -10.68 2.05
CA VAL A 649 -8.91 -10.27 1.94
C VAL A 649 -9.64 -11.25 1.04
N PHE A 650 -10.85 -11.62 1.48
CA PHE A 650 -11.81 -12.44 0.76
C PHE A 650 -13.01 -11.55 0.40
N PRO A 651 -13.04 -10.97 -0.81
CA PRO A 651 -14.04 -9.97 -1.17
C PRO A 651 -15.42 -10.59 -1.41
N ALA A 652 -16.47 -9.83 -1.14
CA ALA A 652 -17.86 -10.20 -1.43
C ALA A 652 -18.20 -10.23 -2.93
N THR A 653 -17.39 -9.57 -3.76
CA THR A 653 -17.60 -9.39 -5.19
C THR A 653 -16.34 -9.76 -5.95
N TYR A 654 -16.53 -10.43 -7.10
CA TYR A 654 -15.41 -10.74 -7.98
C TYR A 654 -15.02 -9.51 -8.80
N GLU A 655 -13.76 -9.13 -8.72
CA GLU A 655 -13.17 -8.14 -9.59
C GLU A 655 -12.17 -8.83 -10.51
N TYR A 656 -12.54 -9.06 -11.77
CA TYR A 656 -11.69 -9.76 -12.75
C TYR A 656 -10.28 -9.13 -12.91
N TRP A 657 -10.16 -7.85 -12.61
CA TRP A 657 -8.89 -7.11 -12.69
C TRP A 657 -8.03 -7.22 -11.43
N ASP A 658 -8.59 -7.71 -10.32
CA ASP A 658 -7.88 -7.92 -9.06
C ASP A 658 -7.41 -9.37 -8.94
N VAL A 659 -6.35 -9.69 -9.69
CA VAL A 659 -5.72 -11.01 -9.72
C VAL A 659 -5.29 -11.51 -8.33
N ASN A 660 -5.05 -10.60 -7.40
CA ASN A 660 -4.66 -10.93 -6.03
C ASN A 660 -5.80 -11.48 -5.18
N THR A 661 -7.07 -11.35 -5.63
CA THR A 661 -8.25 -11.74 -4.86
C THR A 661 -9.13 -12.78 -5.53
N GLU A 662 -8.84 -13.20 -6.77
CA GLU A 662 -9.66 -14.17 -7.50
C GLU A 662 -9.82 -15.49 -6.72
N ARG A 663 -8.70 -16.06 -6.25
CA ARG A 663 -8.72 -17.33 -5.49
C ARG A 663 -9.56 -17.17 -4.22
N GLN A 664 -9.38 -16.06 -3.51
CA GLN A 664 -10.03 -15.71 -2.26
C GLN A 664 -11.54 -15.50 -2.44
N PHE A 665 -11.95 -14.78 -3.50
CA PHE A 665 -13.34 -14.67 -3.91
C PHE A 665 -13.93 -16.05 -4.20
N ASN A 666 -13.25 -16.88 -5.00
CA ASN A 666 -13.75 -18.20 -5.39
C ASN A 666 -13.96 -19.12 -4.18
N LEU A 667 -13.02 -19.12 -3.23
CA LEU A 667 -13.16 -19.85 -1.98
C LEU A 667 -14.39 -19.35 -1.19
N LEU A 668 -14.51 -18.03 -0.97
CA LEU A 668 -15.62 -17.45 -0.21
C LEU A 668 -16.96 -17.64 -0.90
N ASN A 669 -17.01 -17.51 -2.22
CA ASN A 669 -18.23 -17.67 -3.01
C ASN A 669 -18.76 -19.10 -2.91
N ARG A 670 -17.89 -20.10 -3.10
CA ARG A 670 -18.27 -21.52 -3.05
C ARG A 670 -18.76 -21.97 -1.68
N THR A 671 -18.21 -21.40 -0.62
CA THR A 671 -18.44 -21.86 0.76
C THR A 671 -19.49 -21.03 1.50
N VAL A 672 -19.61 -19.74 1.18
CA VAL A 672 -20.45 -18.77 1.91
C VAL A 672 -21.40 -18.02 0.97
N LEU A 673 -20.88 -17.27 -0.01
CA LEU A 673 -21.72 -16.30 -0.74
C LEU A 673 -22.84 -16.97 -1.55
N SER A 674 -22.55 -18.10 -2.21
CA SER A 674 -23.56 -18.84 -2.97
C SER A 674 -24.73 -19.33 -2.09
N ARG A 675 -24.46 -19.66 -0.81
CA ARG A 675 -25.51 -20.03 0.16
C ARG A 675 -26.32 -18.81 0.58
N MET A 676 -25.67 -17.66 0.80
CA MET A 676 -26.35 -16.41 1.12
C MET A 676 -27.23 -15.91 -0.03
N MET A 677 -26.74 -15.95 -1.26
CA MET A 677 -27.48 -15.50 -2.44
C MET A 677 -28.74 -16.33 -2.74
N THR A 678 -28.79 -17.58 -2.28
CA THR A 678 -29.91 -18.50 -2.52
C THR A 678 -30.91 -18.58 -1.37
N THR A 679 -30.61 -17.95 -0.22
CA THR A 679 -31.42 -18.07 0.99
C THR A 679 -32.06 -16.72 1.35
N ASP A 680 -33.37 -16.69 1.56
CA ASP A 680 -34.08 -15.49 2.06
C ASP A 680 -33.53 -15.12 3.44
N SER A 681 -33.19 -13.85 3.65
CA SER A 681 -32.62 -13.37 4.90
C SER A 681 -33.57 -13.50 6.10
N ASN A 682 -34.88 -13.70 5.89
CA ASN A 682 -35.83 -13.98 6.96
C ASN A 682 -35.93 -15.46 7.33
N ASN A 683 -35.29 -16.36 6.58
CA ASN A 683 -35.32 -17.80 6.82
C ASN A 683 -34.37 -18.20 7.97
N GLU A 684 -34.72 -19.23 8.73
CA GLU A 684 -33.82 -19.85 9.73
C GLU A 684 -32.56 -20.45 9.09
N ASP A 685 -32.63 -20.78 7.80
CA ASP A 685 -31.48 -21.25 7.01
C ASP A 685 -30.54 -20.12 6.56
N ALA A 686 -30.92 -18.84 6.78
CA ALA A 686 -30.06 -17.70 6.44
C ALA A 686 -28.74 -17.77 7.22
N VAL A 687 -27.64 -17.49 6.53
CA VAL A 687 -26.30 -17.49 7.12
C VAL A 687 -26.20 -16.33 8.12
N GLU A 688 -25.86 -16.66 9.37
CA GLU A 688 -25.65 -15.68 10.45
C GLU A 688 -24.17 -15.54 10.79
N TYR A 689 -23.42 -16.63 10.70
CA TYR A 689 -21.99 -16.65 10.98
C TYR A 689 -21.20 -17.30 9.84
N VAL A 690 -19.94 -16.90 9.74
CA VAL A 690 -18.91 -17.60 8.98
C VAL A 690 -17.88 -18.13 9.95
N ASP A 691 -17.66 -19.44 9.96
CA ASP A 691 -16.52 -20.04 10.62
C ASP A 691 -15.33 -20.04 9.64
N LEU A 692 -14.30 -19.26 9.96
CA LEU A 692 -13.01 -19.26 9.29
C LEU A 692 -12.08 -20.23 10.03
N TYR A 693 -11.64 -21.27 9.35
CA TYR A 693 -10.69 -22.25 9.87
C TYR A 693 -9.30 -21.96 9.34
N VAL A 694 -8.29 -21.97 10.22
CA VAL A 694 -6.88 -21.90 9.86
C VAL A 694 -6.19 -23.20 10.27
N MET A 695 -5.57 -23.86 9.31
CA MET A 695 -4.87 -25.13 9.48
C MET A 695 -3.36 -24.93 9.26
N ASN A 696 -2.55 -25.60 10.09
CA ASN A 696 -1.10 -25.68 9.88
C ASN A 696 -0.74 -26.91 9.03
N PRO A 697 -0.43 -26.75 7.72
CA PRO A 697 -0.11 -27.87 6.84
C PRO A 697 1.29 -28.45 7.04
N SER A 698 2.15 -27.83 7.86
CA SER A 698 3.57 -28.19 7.96
C SER A 698 4.07 -28.21 9.40
N GLU A 699 5.31 -28.66 9.61
CA GLU A 699 5.98 -28.57 10.92
C GLU A 699 6.51 -27.16 11.22
N SER A 700 6.32 -26.22 10.30
CA SER A 700 6.71 -24.84 10.51
C SER A 700 5.69 -24.10 11.39
N ARG A 701 6.18 -23.04 12.02
CA ARG A 701 5.37 -22.15 12.84
C ARG A 701 4.40 -21.35 11.98
N ILE A 702 3.17 -21.14 12.44
CA ILE A 702 2.27 -20.14 11.86
C ILE A 702 1.62 -19.31 12.94
N LYS A 703 1.29 -18.05 12.64
CA LYS A 703 0.67 -17.15 13.62
C LYS A 703 -0.36 -16.25 12.97
N VAL A 704 -1.55 -16.22 13.56
CA VAL A 704 -2.67 -15.36 13.16
C VAL A 704 -2.86 -14.28 14.21
N GLN A 705 -3.14 -13.04 13.78
CA GLN A 705 -3.33 -11.91 14.68
C GLN A 705 -4.74 -11.33 14.64
N VAL A 706 -5.28 -11.10 13.45
CA VAL A 706 -6.60 -10.46 13.32
C VAL A 706 -7.45 -11.24 12.33
N VAL A 707 -8.72 -11.40 12.64
CA VAL A 707 -9.74 -11.83 11.68
C VAL A 707 -10.89 -10.83 11.73
N THR A 708 -11.33 -10.35 10.58
CA THR A 708 -12.46 -9.41 10.50
C THR A 708 -13.52 -9.86 9.51
N ALA A 709 -14.76 -9.48 9.81
CA ALA A 709 -15.88 -9.57 8.89
C ALA A 709 -16.52 -8.19 8.73
N CYS A 710 -16.73 -7.84 7.48
CA CYS A 710 -17.50 -6.73 6.98
C CYS A 710 -18.56 -7.33 6.04
#